data_AF-A0A956U4G7-F1
#
_entry.id   AF-A0A956U4G7-F1
#
_cell.length_a   1.000
_cell.length_b   1.000
_cell.length_c   1.000
_cell.angle_alpha   90.00
_cell.angle_beta   90.00
_cell.angle_gamma   90.00
#
_symmetry.space_group_name_H-M   'P 1'
#
loop_
_entity.id
_entity.type
_entity.pdbx_description
1 polymer ?
#
loop_
_entity_poly.entity_id
_entity_poly.type
_entity_poly.pdbx_seq_one_letter_code
_entity_poly.pdbx_strand_id
1 'polypeptide(L)'
;MWLSRKVDSQAQIQVQIRNNSGRTLFNSLFLFVVVAAALLLLGVSFLRRGGKGTAEATNHSPVESAALAAAEGLGRIVVNTDEFGYIALASQPANGTMAAAGDGYSLPIRGINEIAATIRLDMIIADKLGEPLIKEFAAQDYKAYLRVRGKLVDELNKSLEEQSECRDRNNEVVKPHTIATSVYRKLKFAGVKKGKIKFPALRLSLGCLKEPGLTDTPLPSTEKGFYKSYKDEVYDENSFILAGLGEKPLVIEKNNWVEKPEKLAYFIPSIIKVEVLEPGSEKAAETACAQPAGGAKFRSAPGALTISFPDGQPPEIKRPHDIYLNKQLNNPELEPMKLVTARGGDFPTDPGAFLDSYKWPLNNVGDWEPTANVWRLALYDWIRRAGAIANVESVVNMQEVTLDRARPENILWKAPLIHNGPYVTLQPISSGIVHIFEFGKDGIVDYRSKIIMPYPIYPASESQLTGRGIAALTFSEVGEKTIHLPTTPKPKKVVLKAAYDIYIRDNVRNLGSLSGGKHGGEPLAMPVLSALYKSPLRPQGAELPFFVVETVALEEEEGGTARIYNKGKQIGYQPTIAPQSDFGETANPKPPYVKAVPFGRGPRPFYKVSGSAVDIRFRRQLDVSELNDELSTGYFGITQEDK
;
A
#
# COMPACT_ATOMS: atom_id res chain seq x y z
N MET A 1 -7.51 81.87 -18.65
CA MET A 1 -7.50 80.76 -17.66
C MET A 1 -7.35 79.36 -18.28
N TRP A 2 -7.17 79.21 -19.60
CA TRP A 2 -7.09 77.90 -20.29
C TRP A 2 -5.66 77.46 -20.71
N LEU A 3 -4.66 78.31 -20.50
CA LEU A 3 -3.25 78.03 -20.86
C LEU A 3 -2.38 77.57 -19.68
N SER A 4 -2.86 77.68 -18.43
CA SER A 4 -2.07 77.29 -17.24
C SER A 4 -2.21 75.81 -16.84
N ARG A 5 -3.17 75.05 -17.40
CA ARG A 5 -3.37 73.63 -17.05
C ARG A 5 -2.60 72.64 -17.94
N LYS A 6 -2.01 73.09 -19.05
CA LYS A 6 -1.28 72.21 -19.99
C LYS A 6 0.19 71.97 -19.60
N VAL A 7 0.79 72.85 -18.79
CA VAL A 7 2.21 72.74 -18.42
C VAL A 7 2.41 71.73 -17.27
N ASP A 8 1.49 71.65 -16.31
CA ASP A 8 1.60 70.69 -15.19
C ASP A 8 1.36 69.23 -15.60
N SER A 9 0.58 68.99 -16.67
CA SER A 9 0.31 67.64 -17.18
C SER A 9 1.54 67.00 -17.86
N GLN A 10 2.36 67.78 -18.57
CA GLN A 10 3.56 67.25 -19.24
C GLN A 10 4.69 66.97 -18.23
N ALA A 11 4.80 67.77 -17.16
CA ALA A 11 5.78 67.54 -16.10
C ALA A 11 5.46 66.27 -15.28
N GLN A 12 4.18 66.01 -14.96
CA GLN A 12 3.79 64.78 -14.24
C GLN A 12 3.98 63.51 -15.08
N ILE A 13 3.75 63.56 -16.40
CA ILE A 13 3.97 62.41 -17.29
C ILE A 13 5.47 62.07 -17.41
N GLN A 14 6.37 63.06 -17.46
CA GLN A 14 7.82 62.78 -17.48
C GLN A 14 8.35 62.20 -16.16
N VAL A 15 7.79 62.60 -15.00
CA VAL A 15 8.15 62.01 -13.71
C VAL A 15 7.65 60.57 -13.58
N GLN A 16 6.47 60.23 -14.12
CA GLN A 16 5.97 58.86 -14.14
C GLN A 16 6.75 57.93 -15.08
N ILE A 17 7.16 58.41 -16.27
CA ILE A 17 7.96 57.62 -17.22
C ILE A 17 9.36 57.34 -16.64
N ARG A 18 9.95 58.30 -15.90
CA ARG A 18 11.27 58.13 -15.27
C ARG A 18 11.26 57.19 -14.06
N ASN A 19 10.13 57.04 -13.37
CA ASN A 19 9.99 56.07 -12.28
C ASN A 19 9.70 54.63 -12.76
N ASN A 20 9.11 54.46 -13.95
CA ASN A 20 8.85 53.14 -14.52
C ASN A 20 10.09 52.50 -15.18
N SER A 21 11.03 53.30 -15.70
CA SER A 21 12.30 52.80 -16.24
C SER A 21 13.24 52.27 -15.15
N GLY A 22 13.28 52.89 -13.96
CA GLY A 22 14.06 52.39 -12.82
C GLY A 22 13.56 51.04 -12.29
N ARG A 23 12.23 50.88 -12.20
CA ARG A 23 11.60 49.62 -11.77
C ARG A 23 11.78 48.48 -12.77
N THR A 24 11.72 48.76 -14.07
CA THR A 24 11.93 47.74 -15.10
C THR A 24 13.38 47.25 -15.13
N LEU A 25 14.35 48.15 -14.93
CA LEU A 25 15.77 47.80 -14.84
C LEU A 25 16.11 46.99 -13.57
N PHE A 26 15.49 47.34 -12.44
CA PHE A 26 15.65 46.58 -11.20
C PHE A 26 15.03 45.18 -11.30
N ASN A 27 13.83 45.06 -11.88
CA ASN A 27 13.17 43.77 -12.05
C ASN A 27 13.90 42.84 -13.04
N SER A 28 14.45 43.39 -14.13
CA SER A 28 15.24 42.59 -15.08
C SER A 28 16.56 42.12 -14.49
N LEU A 29 17.25 42.98 -13.71
CA LEU A 29 18.47 42.60 -13.00
C LEU A 29 18.19 41.52 -11.93
N PHE A 30 17.10 41.68 -11.17
CA PHE A 30 16.71 40.68 -10.16
C PHE A 30 16.40 39.32 -10.79
N LEU A 31 15.64 39.30 -11.89
CA LEU A 31 15.34 38.06 -12.61
C LEU A 31 16.61 37.40 -13.16
N PHE A 32 17.55 38.18 -13.69
CA PHE A 32 18.82 37.68 -14.18
C PHE A 32 19.66 37.04 -13.07
N VAL A 33 19.73 37.68 -11.89
CA VAL A 33 20.45 37.12 -10.72
C VAL A 33 19.81 35.82 -10.24
N VAL A 34 18.47 35.74 -10.19
CA VAL A 34 17.77 34.51 -9.79
C VAL A 34 18.01 33.38 -10.78
N VAL A 35 17.96 33.65 -12.09
CA VAL A 35 18.23 32.65 -13.13
C VAL A 35 19.70 32.22 -13.12
N ALA A 36 20.65 33.15 -12.97
CA ALA A 36 22.07 32.83 -12.87
C ALA A 36 22.38 32.01 -11.60
N ALA A 37 21.76 32.33 -10.47
CA ALA A 37 21.88 31.55 -9.24
C ALA A 37 21.27 30.15 -9.40
N ALA A 38 20.11 30.02 -10.05
CA ALA A 38 19.50 28.73 -10.35
C ALA A 38 20.39 27.88 -11.28
N LEU A 39 20.99 28.48 -12.31
CA LEU A 39 21.92 27.80 -13.21
C LEU A 39 23.23 27.42 -12.53
N LEU A 40 23.77 28.25 -11.63
CA LEU A 40 24.93 27.92 -10.79
C LEU A 40 24.62 26.77 -9.84
N LEU A 41 23.46 26.80 -9.17
CA LEU A 41 23.01 25.72 -8.30
C LEU A 41 22.79 24.43 -9.11
N LEU A 42 22.23 24.51 -10.33
CA LEU A 42 22.10 23.38 -11.23
C LEU A 42 23.47 22.87 -11.70
N GLY A 43 24.41 23.75 -12.04
CA GLY A 43 25.77 23.39 -12.46
C GLY A 43 26.55 22.71 -11.33
N VAL A 44 26.47 23.22 -10.10
CA VAL A 44 27.04 22.59 -8.91
C VAL A 44 26.36 21.26 -8.61
N SER A 45 25.03 21.18 -8.77
CA SER A 45 24.28 19.93 -8.62
C SER A 45 24.65 18.89 -9.67
N PHE A 46 24.93 19.33 -10.91
CA PHE A 46 25.31 18.49 -12.03
C PHE A 46 26.75 17.98 -11.87
N LEU A 47 27.68 18.84 -11.47
CA LEU A 47 29.05 18.46 -11.09
C LEU A 47 29.05 17.50 -9.90
N ARG A 48 28.18 17.73 -8.91
CA ARG A 48 28.02 16.84 -7.75
C ARG A 48 27.33 15.52 -8.11
N ARG A 49 26.50 15.44 -9.14
CA ARG A 49 25.92 14.18 -9.66
C ARG A 49 26.90 13.42 -10.56
N GLY A 50 27.66 14.11 -11.39
CA GLY A 50 28.70 13.51 -12.24
C GLY A 50 29.92 12.99 -11.47
N GLY A 51 30.26 13.61 -10.33
CA GLY A 51 31.39 13.22 -9.48
C GLY A 51 31.08 12.19 -8.38
N LYS A 52 29.81 11.84 -8.15
CA LYS A 52 29.42 10.89 -7.09
C LYS A 52 29.87 9.44 -7.34
N GLY A 53 30.28 9.09 -8.56
CA GLY A 53 30.85 7.78 -8.86
C GLY A 53 32.38 7.70 -8.76
N THR A 54 33.08 8.80 -8.48
CA THR A 54 34.56 8.83 -8.54
C THR A 54 35.26 9.46 -7.34
N ALA A 55 34.58 10.29 -6.52
CA ALA A 55 35.24 10.93 -5.38
C ALA A 55 35.48 9.97 -4.19
N GLU A 56 34.57 9.04 -3.87
CA GLU A 56 34.82 7.98 -2.87
C GLU A 56 35.82 6.91 -3.38
N ALA A 57 36.02 6.81 -4.70
CA ALA A 57 37.00 5.91 -5.29
C ALA A 57 38.47 6.36 -5.08
N THR A 58 38.72 7.51 -4.43
CA THR A 58 40.09 8.00 -4.20
C THR A 58 40.80 7.37 -3.00
N ASN A 59 40.05 6.72 -2.08
CA ASN A 59 40.63 6.06 -0.90
C ASN A 59 40.59 4.53 -0.95
N HIS A 60 39.94 3.94 -1.95
CA HIS A 60 39.81 2.48 -2.07
C HIS A 60 40.81 1.91 -3.07
N SER A 61 41.34 0.73 -2.77
CA SER A 61 42.13 0.00 -3.76
C SER A 61 41.26 -0.40 -4.97
N PRO A 62 41.87 -0.70 -6.14
CA PRO A 62 41.11 -1.15 -7.31
C PRO A 62 40.26 -2.41 -7.04
N VAL A 63 40.75 -3.35 -6.22
CA VAL A 63 40.01 -4.58 -5.87
C VAL A 63 38.85 -4.29 -4.91
N GLU A 64 39.02 -3.35 -3.97
CA GLU A 64 37.93 -2.90 -3.08
C GLU A 64 36.82 -2.20 -3.86
N SER A 65 37.19 -1.33 -4.79
CA SER A 65 36.22 -0.65 -5.66
C SER A 65 35.47 -1.64 -6.56
N ALA A 66 36.15 -2.69 -7.02
CA ALA A 66 35.52 -3.77 -7.78
C ALA A 66 34.54 -4.58 -6.92
N ALA A 67 34.92 -4.89 -5.68
CA ALA A 67 34.05 -5.59 -4.72
C ALA A 67 32.80 -4.77 -4.38
N LEU A 68 32.95 -3.46 -4.10
CA LEU A 68 31.83 -2.56 -3.84
C LEU A 68 30.86 -2.48 -5.04
N ALA A 69 31.38 -2.33 -6.25
CA ALA A 69 30.56 -2.26 -7.46
C ALA A 69 29.82 -3.59 -7.72
N ALA A 70 30.46 -4.72 -7.44
CA ALA A 70 29.84 -6.03 -7.53
C ALA A 70 28.73 -6.22 -6.47
N ALA A 71 28.96 -5.75 -5.23
CA ALA A 71 27.97 -5.76 -4.16
C ALA A 71 26.75 -4.89 -4.51
N GLU A 72 26.96 -3.71 -5.09
CA GLU A 72 25.87 -2.87 -5.61
C GLU A 72 25.09 -3.57 -6.72
N GLY A 73 25.79 -4.27 -7.63
CA GLY A 73 25.18 -5.13 -8.64
C GLY A 73 24.30 -6.21 -8.03
N LEU A 74 24.79 -6.95 -7.03
CA LEU A 74 24.01 -7.99 -6.34
C LEU A 74 22.72 -7.43 -5.71
N GLY A 75 22.79 -6.25 -5.10
CA GLY A 75 21.62 -5.59 -4.50
C GLY A 75 20.52 -5.21 -5.51
N ARG A 76 20.84 -5.16 -6.81
CA ARG A 76 19.88 -4.85 -7.89
C ARG A 76 19.12 -6.06 -8.41
N ILE A 77 19.56 -7.29 -8.12
CA ILE A 77 18.95 -8.51 -8.66
C ILE A 77 17.55 -8.70 -8.06
N VAL A 78 16.57 -8.95 -8.94
CA VAL A 78 15.16 -9.10 -8.58
C VAL A 78 14.65 -10.45 -9.05
N VAL A 79 13.90 -11.12 -8.18
CA VAL A 79 13.18 -12.37 -8.48
C VAL A 79 11.69 -12.14 -8.30
N ASN A 80 10.87 -12.59 -9.26
CA ASN A 80 9.41 -12.55 -9.13
C ASN A 80 8.89 -13.89 -8.59
N THR A 81 7.98 -13.84 -7.63
CA THR A 81 7.45 -15.02 -6.92
C THR A 81 5.94 -14.92 -6.77
N ASP A 82 5.27 -16.06 -6.71
CA ASP A 82 3.82 -16.12 -6.51
C ASP A 82 3.44 -15.65 -5.10
N GLU A 83 4.30 -15.92 -4.11
CA GLU A 83 3.97 -15.68 -2.70
C GLU A 83 4.17 -14.23 -2.24
N PHE A 84 5.25 -13.57 -2.68
CA PHE A 84 5.60 -12.21 -2.21
C PHE A 84 5.75 -11.20 -3.36
N GLY A 85 5.47 -11.59 -4.59
CA GLY A 85 5.75 -10.77 -5.77
C GLY A 85 7.24 -10.60 -6.01
N TYR A 86 7.67 -9.37 -6.32
CA TYR A 86 9.07 -9.06 -6.57
C TYR A 86 9.86 -8.96 -5.28
N ILE A 87 10.92 -9.75 -5.19
CA ILE A 87 11.83 -9.81 -4.05
C ILE A 87 13.28 -9.55 -4.46
N ALA A 88 14.08 -9.04 -3.53
CA ALA A 88 15.52 -8.82 -3.70
C ALA A 88 16.24 -8.91 -2.35
N LEU A 89 17.56 -8.72 -2.33
CA LEU A 89 18.30 -8.52 -1.07
C LEU A 89 17.74 -7.32 -0.30
N ALA A 90 17.62 -6.18 -0.98
CA ALA A 90 17.20 -4.90 -0.43
C ALA A 90 15.82 -4.49 -0.92
N SER A 91 15.04 -3.81 -0.08
CA SER A 91 13.75 -3.24 -0.51
C SER A 91 14.00 -2.08 -1.48
N GLN A 92 13.15 -1.99 -2.51
CA GLN A 92 13.26 -0.94 -3.53
C GLN A 92 11.91 -0.27 -3.80
N PRO A 93 11.91 1.03 -4.10
CA PRO A 93 10.68 1.75 -4.41
C PRO A 93 9.99 1.20 -5.66
N ALA A 94 8.67 1.41 -5.69
CA ALA A 94 7.80 1.11 -6.81
C ALA A 94 8.01 2.11 -7.96
N ASN A 95 9.14 2.02 -8.64
CA ASN A 95 9.49 2.86 -9.79
C ASN A 95 10.18 2.09 -10.92
N GLY A 96 10.21 0.75 -10.83
CA GLY A 96 10.71 -0.12 -11.89
C GLY A 96 9.73 -0.20 -13.06
N THR A 97 10.27 -0.32 -14.27
CA THR A 97 9.46 -0.53 -15.48
C THR A 97 9.04 -2.00 -15.65
N MET A 98 9.82 -2.94 -15.11
CA MET A 98 9.52 -4.39 -15.16
C MET A 98 8.63 -4.82 -14.01
N ALA A 99 8.89 -4.27 -12.82
CA ALA A 99 8.05 -4.49 -11.66
C ALA A 99 6.78 -3.64 -11.77
N ALA A 100 5.80 -4.06 -12.58
CA ALA A 100 4.53 -3.39 -12.76
C ALA A 100 3.36 -4.38 -12.66
N ALA A 101 2.21 -3.90 -12.18
CA ALA A 101 0.97 -4.67 -12.15
C ALA A 101 0.22 -4.59 -13.50
N GLY A 102 -0.88 -5.34 -13.63
CA GLY A 102 -1.72 -5.36 -14.83
C GLY A 102 -2.32 -4.00 -15.20
N ASP A 103 -2.51 -3.11 -14.21
CA ASP A 103 -2.97 -1.73 -14.40
C ASP A 103 -1.83 -0.72 -14.72
N GLY A 104 -0.63 -1.21 -14.98
CA GLY A 104 0.53 -0.43 -15.45
C GLY A 104 1.28 0.34 -14.36
N TYR A 105 0.78 0.39 -13.12
CA TYR A 105 1.55 1.00 -12.03
C TYR A 105 2.69 0.10 -11.59
N SER A 106 3.81 0.73 -11.22
CA SER A 106 4.96 0.04 -10.65
C SER A 106 4.60 -0.58 -9.30
N LEU A 107 5.13 -1.78 -9.05
CA LEU A 107 5.07 -2.52 -7.79
C LEU A 107 6.38 -2.35 -7.01
N PRO A 108 6.32 -2.34 -5.66
CA PRO A 108 7.52 -2.32 -4.84
C PRO A 108 8.26 -3.66 -4.94
N ILE A 109 9.56 -3.62 -4.65
CA ILE A 109 10.38 -4.83 -4.47
C ILE A 109 10.64 -4.99 -2.98
N ARG A 110 10.28 -6.16 -2.44
CA ARG A 110 10.42 -6.46 -1.01
C ARG A 110 11.80 -7.05 -0.72
N GLY A 111 12.50 -6.48 0.25
CA GLY A 111 13.78 -6.99 0.71
C GLY A 111 13.59 -8.28 1.50
N ILE A 112 14.50 -9.24 1.33
CA ILE A 112 14.41 -10.54 2.00
C ILE A 112 14.44 -10.42 3.53
N ASN A 113 15.20 -9.45 4.05
CA ASN A 113 15.23 -9.16 5.49
C ASN A 113 13.90 -8.56 5.99
N GLU A 114 13.23 -7.75 5.18
CA GLU A 114 11.93 -7.18 5.52
C GLU A 114 10.86 -8.28 5.59
N ILE A 115 10.86 -9.22 4.65
CA ILE A 115 9.93 -10.37 4.66
C ILE A 115 10.15 -11.21 5.92
N ALA A 116 11.39 -11.59 6.22
CA ALA A 116 11.71 -12.40 7.40
C ALA A 116 11.27 -11.72 8.71
N ALA A 117 11.60 -10.43 8.87
CA ALA A 117 11.24 -9.68 10.05
C ALA A 117 9.73 -9.43 10.19
N THR A 118 9.02 -9.24 9.07
CA THR A 118 7.56 -9.10 9.05
C THR A 118 6.90 -10.38 9.55
N ILE A 119 7.31 -11.55 9.03
CA ILE A 119 6.72 -12.83 9.44
C ILE A 119 6.96 -13.09 10.94
N ARG A 120 8.17 -12.84 11.45
CA ARG A 120 8.47 -12.97 12.89
C ARG A 120 7.58 -12.03 13.72
N LEU A 121 7.43 -10.78 13.27
CA LEU A 121 6.58 -9.79 13.93
C LEU A 121 5.10 -10.20 13.93
N ASP A 122 4.61 -10.72 12.82
CA ASP A 122 3.22 -11.18 12.67
C ASP A 122 2.94 -12.37 13.61
N MET A 123 3.89 -13.29 13.79
CA MET A 123 3.79 -14.36 14.79
C MET A 123 3.71 -13.81 16.22
N ILE A 124 4.52 -12.81 16.56
CA ILE A 124 4.49 -12.13 17.86
C ILE A 124 3.13 -11.45 18.09
N ILE A 125 2.63 -10.75 17.08
CA ILE A 125 1.32 -10.08 17.14
C ILE A 125 0.21 -11.12 17.32
N ALA A 126 0.24 -12.23 16.58
CA ALA A 126 -0.75 -13.29 16.72
C ALA A 126 -0.79 -13.89 18.14
N ASP A 127 0.38 -14.15 18.74
CA ASP A 127 0.47 -14.63 20.12
C ASP A 127 -0.04 -13.59 21.13
N LYS A 128 0.21 -12.30 20.89
CA LYS A 128 -0.30 -11.21 21.74
C LYS A 128 -1.80 -10.98 21.62
N LEU A 129 -2.36 -11.21 20.44
CA LEU A 129 -3.81 -11.22 20.22
C LEU A 129 -4.48 -12.47 20.80
N GLY A 130 -3.72 -13.54 21.04
CA GLY A 130 -4.28 -14.84 21.43
C GLY A 130 -5.03 -15.52 20.29
N GLU A 131 -4.64 -15.25 19.04
CA GLU A 131 -5.37 -15.64 17.84
C GLU A 131 -4.62 -16.73 17.04
N PRO A 132 -4.90 -18.03 17.28
CA PRO A 132 -4.13 -19.13 16.70
C PRO A 132 -4.24 -19.20 15.17
N LEU A 133 -5.38 -18.78 14.60
CA LEU A 133 -5.56 -18.78 13.14
C LEU A 133 -4.65 -17.73 12.45
N ILE A 134 -4.46 -16.56 13.07
CA ILE A 134 -3.52 -15.54 12.57
C ILE A 134 -2.09 -16.10 12.61
N LYS A 135 -1.75 -16.84 13.68
CA LYS A 135 -0.46 -17.51 13.79
C LYS A 135 -0.25 -18.58 12.72
N GLU A 136 -1.30 -19.31 12.36
CA GLU A 136 -1.25 -20.31 11.28
C GLU A 136 -0.96 -19.67 9.91
N PHE A 137 -1.55 -18.50 9.62
CA PHE A 137 -1.22 -17.73 8.42
C PHE A 137 0.25 -17.26 8.41
N ALA A 138 0.74 -16.76 9.54
CA ALA A 138 2.15 -16.38 9.68
C ALA A 138 3.09 -17.58 9.48
N ALA A 139 2.71 -18.77 9.97
CA ALA A 139 3.45 -20.01 9.75
C ALA A 139 3.43 -20.47 8.28
N GLN A 140 2.31 -20.26 7.56
CA GLN A 140 2.24 -20.49 6.12
C GLN A 140 3.20 -19.58 5.36
N ASP A 141 3.24 -18.29 5.71
CA ASP A 141 4.14 -17.32 5.10
C ASP A 141 5.61 -17.61 5.45
N TYR A 142 5.91 -18.12 6.65
CA TYR A 142 7.25 -18.61 6.99
C TYR A 142 7.69 -19.75 6.05
N LYS A 143 6.83 -20.75 5.80
CA LYS A 143 7.11 -21.83 4.85
C LYS A 143 7.33 -21.28 3.43
N ALA A 144 6.54 -20.30 3.00
CA ALA A 144 6.74 -19.62 1.73
C ALA A 144 8.07 -18.87 1.66
N TYR A 145 8.43 -18.16 2.72
CA TYR A 145 9.69 -17.44 2.85
C TYR A 145 10.89 -18.38 2.69
N LEU A 146 10.89 -19.56 3.31
CA LEU A 146 11.99 -20.52 3.16
C LEU A 146 12.21 -20.95 1.70
N ARG A 147 11.12 -21.13 0.92
CA ARG A 147 11.19 -21.47 -0.51
C ARG A 147 11.69 -20.30 -1.34
N VAL A 148 11.11 -19.12 -1.13
CA VAL A 148 11.43 -17.90 -1.88
C VAL A 148 12.86 -17.43 -1.61
N ARG A 149 13.33 -17.56 -0.37
CA ARG A 149 14.72 -17.36 0.00
C ARG A 149 15.64 -18.28 -0.82
N GLY A 150 15.30 -19.56 -0.95
CA GLY A 150 16.06 -20.51 -1.78
C GLY A 150 16.21 -20.01 -3.22
N LYS A 151 15.09 -19.64 -3.86
CA LYS A 151 15.08 -19.07 -5.22
C LYS A 151 15.98 -17.84 -5.35
N LEU A 152 15.95 -16.93 -4.36
CA LEU A 152 16.82 -15.75 -4.36
C LEU A 152 18.30 -16.14 -4.27
N VAL A 153 18.65 -17.06 -3.36
CA VAL A 153 20.04 -17.51 -3.19
C VAL A 153 20.58 -18.18 -4.46
N ASP A 154 19.76 -19.00 -5.14
CA ASP A 154 20.13 -19.62 -6.40
C ASP A 154 20.41 -18.56 -7.48
N GLU A 155 19.55 -17.55 -7.59
CA GLU A 155 19.73 -16.45 -8.56
C GLU A 155 20.95 -15.58 -8.22
N LEU A 156 21.23 -15.33 -6.93
CA LEU A 156 22.43 -14.61 -6.50
C LEU A 156 23.72 -15.37 -6.83
N ASN A 157 23.77 -16.69 -6.61
CA ASN A 157 24.92 -17.51 -6.96
C ASN A 157 25.13 -17.55 -8.48
N LYS A 158 24.05 -17.76 -9.24
CA LYS A 158 24.07 -17.73 -10.71
C LYS A 158 24.61 -16.41 -11.25
N SER A 159 24.29 -15.28 -10.61
CA SER A 159 24.74 -13.95 -11.03
C SER A 159 26.26 -13.77 -11.04
N LEU A 160 27.00 -14.59 -10.29
CA LEU A 160 28.46 -14.52 -10.27
C LEU A 160 29.12 -15.04 -11.56
N GLU A 161 28.38 -15.78 -12.38
CA GLU A 161 28.85 -16.32 -13.65
C GLU A 161 28.94 -15.23 -14.74
N GLU A 162 29.94 -15.31 -15.61
CA GLU A 162 30.15 -14.33 -16.70
C GLU A 162 28.98 -14.26 -17.70
N GLN A 163 28.30 -15.39 -17.89
CA GLN A 163 27.17 -15.55 -18.81
C GLN A 163 25.81 -15.42 -18.13
N SER A 164 25.76 -14.98 -16.88
CA SER A 164 24.50 -14.84 -16.14
C SER A 164 23.53 -13.86 -16.81
N GLU A 165 22.23 -14.17 -16.75
CA GLU A 165 21.16 -13.33 -17.31
C GLU A 165 20.22 -12.79 -16.21
N CYS A 166 20.74 -12.68 -14.98
CA CYS A 166 20.00 -12.14 -13.84
C CYS A 166 19.56 -10.71 -14.16
N ARG A 167 18.35 -10.34 -13.70
CA ARG A 167 17.73 -9.07 -14.09
C ARG A 167 17.43 -8.18 -12.89
N ASP A 168 17.43 -6.87 -13.14
CA ASP A 168 16.97 -5.89 -12.17
C ASP A 168 15.49 -5.50 -12.35
N ARG A 169 15.05 -4.54 -11.54
CA ARG A 169 13.70 -3.96 -11.56
C ARG A 169 13.25 -3.33 -12.88
N ASN A 170 14.18 -3.08 -13.80
CA ASN A 170 13.95 -2.48 -15.12
C ASN A 170 14.11 -3.50 -16.25
N ASN A 171 14.24 -4.79 -15.92
CA ASN A 171 14.56 -5.88 -16.86
C ASN A 171 15.99 -5.80 -17.44
N GLU A 172 16.86 -4.96 -16.89
CA GLU A 172 18.25 -4.84 -17.33
C GLU A 172 19.05 -6.02 -16.80
N VAL A 173 19.92 -6.58 -17.65
CA VAL A 173 20.81 -7.67 -17.25
C VAL A 173 21.87 -7.13 -16.29
N VAL A 174 21.98 -7.75 -15.11
CA VAL A 174 22.96 -7.40 -14.09
C VAL A 174 24.01 -8.51 -14.01
N LYS A 175 25.26 -8.14 -14.30
CA LYS A 175 26.41 -9.06 -14.26
C LYS A 175 27.46 -8.56 -13.26
N PRO A 176 27.34 -8.89 -11.96
CA PRO A 176 28.32 -8.50 -10.94
C PRO A 176 29.77 -8.76 -11.34
N HIS A 177 30.05 -9.88 -12.01
CA HIS A 177 31.40 -10.22 -12.50
C HIS A 177 31.92 -9.23 -13.56
N THR A 178 31.08 -8.91 -14.56
CA THR A 178 31.44 -7.93 -15.61
C THR A 178 31.61 -6.53 -15.01
N ILE A 179 30.73 -6.15 -14.06
CA ILE A 179 30.82 -4.88 -13.33
C ILE A 179 32.15 -4.79 -12.59
N ALA A 180 32.48 -5.79 -11.75
CA ALA A 180 33.74 -5.86 -11.00
C ALA A 180 34.95 -5.74 -11.93
N THR A 181 34.97 -6.52 -13.01
CA THR A 181 36.04 -6.55 -13.99
C THR A 181 36.23 -5.19 -14.66
N SER A 182 35.13 -4.52 -15.03
CA SER A 182 35.18 -3.21 -15.67
C SER A 182 35.76 -2.14 -14.75
N VAL A 183 35.35 -2.13 -13.47
CA VAL A 183 35.81 -1.16 -12.46
C VAL A 183 37.27 -1.40 -12.11
N TYR A 184 37.65 -2.65 -11.84
CA TYR A 184 39.04 -3.02 -11.54
C TYR A 184 39.98 -2.57 -12.67
N ARG A 185 39.64 -2.91 -13.93
CA ARG A 185 40.46 -2.55 -15.10
C ARG A 185 40.58 -1.04 -15.28
N LYS A 186 39.48 -0.31 -15.08
CA LYS A 186 39.45 1.16 -15.21
C LYS A 186 40.38 1.82 -14.21
N LEU A 187 40.40 1.37 -12.96
CA LEU A 187 41.19 1.99 -11.89
C LEU A 187 42.66 1.54 -11.90
N LYS A 188 42.94 0.23 -12.04
CA LYS A 188 44.31 -0.31 -11.99
C LYS A 188 45.16 0.13 -13.19
N PHE A 189 44.54 0.32 -14.36
CA PHE A 189 45.25 0.60 -15.62
C PHE A 189 44.91 1.97 -16.21
N ALA A 190 44.41 2.90 -15.39
CA ALA A 190 44.22 4.28 -15.81
C ALA A 190 45.55 4.87 -16.36
N GLY A 191 45.56 5.31 -17.62
CA GLY A 191 46.75 5.87 -18.28
C GLY A 191 47.70 4.87 -18.95
N VAL A 192 47.44 3.56 -18.88
CA VAL A 192 48.27 2.54 -19.56
C VAL A 192 47.77 2.31 -21.00
N LYS A 193 48.68 2.31 -21.99
CA LYS A 193 48.33 2.09 -23.41
C LYS A 193 47.75 0.68 -23.62
N LYS A 194 46.58 0.58 -24.27
CA LYS A 194 45.75 -0.64 -24.46
C LYS A 194 46.46 -1.87 -25.08
N GLY A 195 47.60 -1.71 -25.75
CA GLY A 195 48.18 -2.77 -26.61
C GLY A 195 49.04 -3.84 -25.94
N LYS A 196 49.33 -3.77 -24.63
CA LYS A 196 50.29 -4.72 -23.97
C LYS A 196 49.82 -5.32 -22.64
N ILE A 197 48.59 -5.08 -22.21
CA ILE A 197 48.14 -5.48 -20.87
C ILE A 197 47.43 -6.83 -20.95
N LYS A 198 48.02 -7.87 -20.34
CA LYS A 198 47.27 -9.08 -19.97
C LYS A 198 46.47 -8.77 -18.71
N PHE A 199 45.15 -8.78 -18.81
CA PHE A 199 44.30 -8.51 -17.65
C PHE A 199 44.24 -9.75 -16.75
N PRO A 200 44.47 -9.61 -15.43
CA PRO A 200 44.24 -10.71 -14.52
C PRO A 200 42.77 -11.10 -14.53
N ALA A 201 42.50 -12.39 -14.35
CA ALA A 201 41.15 -12.90 -14.16
C ALA A 201 40.65 -12.54 -12.76
N LEU A 202 39.35 -12.26 -12.64
CA LEU A 202 38.70 -12.09 -11.35
C LEU A 202 37.87 -13.34 -11.02
N ARG A 203 37.95 -13.79 -9.77
CA ARG A 203 37.06 -14.80 -9.20
C ARG A 203 36.16 -14.14 -8.17
N LEU A 204 34.86 -14.35 -8.30
CA LEU A 204 33.86 -13.88 -7.37
C LEU A 204 33.31 -15.06 -6.57
N SER A 205 32.99 -14.84 -5.31
CA SER A 205 32.28 -15.80 -4.46
C SER A 205 31.39 -15.06 -3.48
N LEU A 206 30.28 -15.67 -3.07
CA LEU A 206 29.41 -15.16 -2.02
C LEU A 206 29.70 -15.86 -0.69
N GLY A 207 29.46 -15.14 0.40
CA GLY A 207 29.57 -15.66 1.75
C GLY A 207 28.81 -14.79 2.73
N CYS A 208 29.24 -14.82 3.98
CA CYS A 208 28.62 -14.11 5.10
C CYS A 208 29.68 -13.46 6.00
N LEU A 209 29.21 -12.71 6.99
CA LEU A 209 30.08 -12.14 8.02
C LEU A 209 30.32 -13.20 9.11
N LYS A 210 31.58 -13.32 9.54
CA LYS A 210 31.97 -14.14 10.69
C LYS A 210 31.37 -13.58 11.97
N GLU A 211 31.52 -12.27 12.16
CA GLU A 211 30.93 -11.51 13.25
C GLU A 211 29.65 -10.81 12.77
N PRO A 212 28.47 -11.13 13.34
CA PRO A 212 27.19 -10.49 13.01
C PRO A 212 27.24 -8.95 13.04
N GLY A 213 26.94 -8.32 11.91
CA GLY A 213 26.79 -6.87 11.78
C GLY A 213 25.35 -6.41 12.03
N LEU A 214 25.15 -5.12 12.34
CA LEU A 214 23.81 -4.54 12.39
C LEU A 214 23.23 -4.44 10.97
N THR A 215 21.97 -4.82 10.83
CA THR A 215 21.17 -4.55 9.63
C THR A 215 20.42 -3.22 9.78
N ASP A 216 19.72 -2.78 8.75
CA ASP A 216 18.77 -1.66 8.78
C ASP A 216 17.32 -2.10 9.08
N THR A 217 17.10 -3.40 9.33
CA THR A 217 15.79 -3.96 9.66
C THR A 217 15.50 -3.81 11.16
N PRO A 218 14.46 -3.08 11.57
CA PRO A 218 14.18 -2.84 12.98
C PRO A 218 13.71 -4.11 13.67
N LEU A 219 14.05 -4.26 14.95
CA LEU A 219 13.43 -5.26 15.82
C LEU A 219 11.96 -4.87 16.11
N PRO A 220 11.10 -5.82 16.52
CA PRO A 220 9.73 -5.53 16.97
C PRO A 220 9.71 -4.42 18.02
N SER A 221 8.63 -3.64 18.11
CA SER A 221 8.56 -2.49 19.04
C SER A 221 8.74 -2.85 20.53
N THR A 222 8.56 -4.12 20.89
CA THR A 222 8.84 -4.69 22.23
C THR A 222 10.34 -4.83 22.51
N GLU A 223 11.18 -4.70 21.48
CA GLU A 223 12.63 -4.81 21.49
C GLU A 223 13.23 -3.51 20.92
N LYS A 224 14.40 -3.07 21.42
CA LYS A 224 15.05 -1.85 20.91
C LYS A 224 16.19 -2.19 19.98
N GLY A 225 16.19 -1.57 18.80
CA GLY A 225 17.32 -1.58 17.88
C GLY A 225 17.01 -2.28 16.55
N PHE A 226 18.04 -2.90 15.99
CA PHE A 226 17.99 -3.54 14.68
C PHE A 226 18.47 -4.98 14.79
N TYR A 227 17.95 -5.83 13.92
CA TYR A 227 18.41 -7.20 13.79
C TYR A 227 19.90 -7.23 13.44
N LYS A 228 20.59 -8.25 13.95
CA LYS A 228 21.96 -8.57 13.52
C LYS A 228 21.94 -9.58 12.38
N SER A 229 22.77 -9.37 11.37
CA SER A 229 22.91 -10.30 10.24
C SER A 229 23.53 -11.62 10.71
N TYR A 230 23.11 -12.76 10.16
CA TYR A 230 23.69 -14.07 10.48
C TYR A 230 23.63 -14.48 11.96
N LYS A 231 22.74 -13.85 12.72
CA LYS A 231 22.32 -14.30 14.06
C LYS A 231 20.94 -14.92 13.91
N ASP A 232 20.73 -16.08 14.54
CA ASP A 232 19.42 -16.72 14.55
C ASP A 232 18.53 -16.10 15.65
N GLU A 233 17.46 -15.43 15.23
CA GLU A 233 16.46 -14.87 16.13
C GLU A 233 15.24 -15.79 16.20
N VAL A 234 15.41 -16.91 16.91
CA VAL A 234 14.39 -17.96 17.02
C VAL A 234 13.10 -17.41 17.64
N TYR A 235 11.97 -17.73 17.02
CA TYR A 235 10.64 -17.48 17.57
C TYR A 235 9.72 -18.64 17.21
N ASP A 236 8.99 -19.19 18.19
CA ASP A 236 8.05 -20.30 17.98
C ASP A 236 8.68 -21.48 17.21
N GLU A 237 9.86 -21.92 17.65
CA GLU A 237 10.67 -22.98 17.02
C GLU A 237 11.17 -22.69 15.59
N ASN A 238 10.87 -21.52 15.03
CA ASN A 238 11.28 -21.09 13.71
C ASN A 238 12.53 -20.21 13.76
N SER A 239 13.53 -20.53 12.95
CA SER A 239 14.78 -19.76 12.83
C SER A 239 14.62 -18.56 11.88
N PHE A 240 14.98 -17.36 12.33
CA PHE A 240 14.96 -16.13 11.53
C PHE A 240 16.37 -15.57 11.42
N ILE A 241 16.98 -15.77 10.24
CA ILE A 241 18.37 -15.41 9.96
C ILE A 241 18.40 -14.40 8.82
N LEU A 242 18.83 -13.17 9.12
CA LEU A 242 18.87 -12.08 8.15
C LEU A 242 20.20 -12.01 7.40
N ALA A 243 20.14 -11.56 6.15
CA ALA A 243 21.29 -11.27 5.30
C ALA A 243 22.12 -10.09 5.85
N GLY A 244 23.42 -10.10 5.58
CA GLY A 244 24.32 -8.99 5.85
C GLY A 244 24.11 -7.86 4.88
N LEU A 245 23.23 -6.92 5.23
CA LEU A 245 22.94 -5.70 4.47
C LEU A 245 23.20 -4.48 5.37
N GLY A 246 24.03 -3.56 4.91
CA GLY A 246 24.37 -2.34 5.66
C GLY A 246 23.51 -1.16 5.20
N GLU A 247 23.53 -0.03 5.89
CA GLU A 247 22.84 1.18 5.41
C GLU A 247 23.38 1.66 4.04
N LYS A 248 24.67 1.43 3.81
CA LYS A 248 25.37 1.74 2.56
C LYS A 248 26.31 0.59 2.20
N PRO A 249 26.76 0.49 0.93
CA PRO A 249 27.78 -0.48 0.56
C PRO A 249 29.07 -0.20 1.34
N LEU A 250 29.72 -1.26 1.83
CA LEU A 250 30.90 -1.13 2.68
C LEU A 250 31.93 -2.22 2.35
N VAL A 251 33.22 -1.85 2.34
CA VAL A 251 34.32 -2.83 2.29
C VAL A 251 34.43 -3.50 3.65
N ILE A 252 34.46 -4.83 3.65
CA ILE A 252 34.56 -5.64 4.85
C ILE A 252 35.97 -6.22 4.95
N GLU A 253 36.51 -6.29 6.16
CA GLU A 253 37.79 -6.95 6.42
C GLU A 253 37.74 -8.41 5.96
N LYS A 254 38.76 -8.85 5.22
CA LYS A 254 38.84 -10.21 4.66
C LYS A 254 38.68 -11.30 5.74
N ASN A 255 39.22 -11.08 6.94
CA ASN A 255 39.16 -12.03 8.05
C ASN A 255 37.76 -12.15 8.66
N ASN A 256 36.88 -11.19 8.39
CA ASN A 256 35.48 -11.22 8.79
C ASN A 256 34.57 -11.84 7.72
N TRP A 257 35.10 -12.28 6.57
CA TRP A 257 34.34 -13.03 5.57
C TRP A 257 34.51 -14.53 5.77
N VAL A 258 33.41 -15.27 5.72
CA VAL A 258 33.42 -16.74 5.67
C VAL A 258 32.44 -17.24 4.61
N GLU A 259 32.80 -18.33 3.93
CA GLU A 259 31.98 -18.90 2.86
C GLU A 259 30.65 -19.43 3.39
N LYS A 260 30.70 -20.10 4.54
CA LYS A 260 29.54 -20.67 5.22
C LYS A 260 29.65 -20.40 6.73
N PRO A 261 28.58 -19.94 7.39
CA PRO A 261 28.58 -19.76 8.83
C PRO A 261 28.50 -21.11 9.54
N GLU A 262 29.18 -21.23 10.68
CA GLU A 262 29.06 -22.41 11.53
C GLU A 262 27.71 -22.39 12.28
N LYS A 263 27.02 -23.54 12.34
CA LYS A 263 25.86 -23.79 13.22
C LYS A 263 24.57 -23.02 12.93
N LEU A 264 24.36 -22.52 11.70
CA LEU A 264 23.08 -21.92 11.29
C LEU A 264 22.22 -22.90 10.48
N ALA A 265 20.91 -22.92 10.73
CA ALA A 265 19.95 -23.76 9.99
C ALA A 265 19.92 -23.43 8.49
N TYR A 266 20.08 -22.15 8.16
CA TYR A 266 20.27 -21.63 6.81
C TYR A 266 20.96 -20.27 6.87
N PHE A 267 21.37 -19.72 5.73
CA PHE A 267 21.80 -18.32 5.64
C PHE A 267 21.59 -17.78 4.22
N ILE A 268 21.64 -16.46 4.08
CA ILE A 268 21.53 -15.77 2.79
C ILE A 268 22.91 -15.18 2.47
N PRO A 269 23.67 -15.78 1.53
CA PRO A 269 25.02 -15.33 1.22
C PRO A 269 24.94 -13.99 0.48
N SER A 270 25.26 -12.89 1.17
CA SER A 270 25.14 -11.53 0.62
C SER A 270 26.46 -10.78 0.58
N ILE A 271 27.50 -11.27 1.24
CA ILE A 271 28.82 -10.63 1.24
C ILE A 271 29.63 -11.17 0.08
N ILE A 272 29.99 -10.29 -0.85
CA ILE A 272 30.79 -10.67 -2.02
C ILE A 272 32.28 -10.60 -1.70
N LYS A 273 33.02 -11.62 -2.12
CA LYS A 273 34.48 -11.65 -2.14
C LYS A 273 34.95 -11.61 -3.59
N VAL A 274 35.83 -10.66 -3.90
CA VAL A 274 36.51 -10.53 -5.20
C VAL A 274 37.97 -10.87 -5.01
N GLU A 275 38.46 -11.81 -5.81
CA GLU A 275 39.85 -12.26 -5.84
C GLU A 275 40.46 -11.97 -7.22
N VAL A 276 41.58 -11.26 -7.24
CA VAL A 276 42.37 -11.06 -8.45
C VAL A 276 43.37 -12.20 -8.56
N LEU A 277 43.29 -13.01 -9.61
CA LEU A 277 44.18 -14.16 -9.77
C LEU A 277 45.54 -13.77 -10.35
N GLU A 278 46.60 -14.41 -9.86
CA GLU A 278 47.94 -14.33 -10.45
C GLU A 278 47.90 -14.89 -11.90
N PRO A 279 48.62 -14.30 -12.88
CA PRO A 279 48.61 -14.80 -14.26
C PRO A 279 49.04 -16.27 -14.35
N GLY A 280 48.13 -17.14 -14.80
CA GLY A 280 48.40 -18.58 -14.94
C GLY A 280 48.37 -19.38 -13.62
N SER A 281 47.83 -18.81 -12.54
CA SER A 281 47.76 -19.41 -11.21
C SER A 281 46.36 -19.26 -10.62
N GLU A 282 45.93 -20.21 -9.78
CA GLU A 282 44.67 -20.12 -9.03
C GLU A 282 44.82 -19.32 -7.72
N LYS A 283 46.04 -18.86 -7.43
CA LYS A 283 46.34 -18.08 -6.24
C LYS A 283 45.87 -16.64 -6.41
N ALA A 284 45.18 -16.12 -5.39
CA ALA A 284 44.75 -14.74 -5.34
C ALA A 284 45.93 -13.81 -5.00
N ALA A 285 46.23 -12.86 -5.90
CA ALA A 285 47.19 -11.77 -5.70
C ALA A 285 46.62 -10.66 -4.81
N GLU A 286 45.35 -10.30 -5.03
CA GLU A 286 44.62 -9.29 -4.26
C GLU A 286 43.24 -9.85 -3.88
N THR A 287 42.70 -9.46 -2.73
CA THR A 287 41.36 -9.87 -2.28
C THR A 287 40.68 -8.71 -1.58
N ALA A 288 39.41 -8.48 -1.88
CA ALA A 288 38.55 -7.61 -1.10
C ALA A 288 37.17 -8.23 -0.91
N CYS A 289 36.52 -7.90 0.20
CA CYS A 289 35.16 -8.29 0.49
C CYS A 289 34.29 -7.04 0.60
N ALA A 290 33.03 -7.13 0.18
CA ALA A 290 32.09 -6.01 0.28
C ALA A 290 30.70 -6.47 0.67
N GLN A 291 30.05 -5.66 1.49
CA GLN A 291 28.67 -5.79 1.91
C GLN A 291 27.78 -4.88 1.03
N PRO A 292 26.64 -5.38 0.53
CA PRO A 292 25.66 -4.57 -0.18
C PRO A 292 24.84 -3.69 0.78
N ALA A 293 24.17 -2.68 0.22
CA ALA A 293 23.24 -1.85 0.99
C ALA A 293 21.87 -2.53 1.16
N GLY A 294 21.18 -2.26 2.28
CA GLY A 294 19.79 -2.65 2.57
C GLY A 294 18.74 -1.87 1.78
N GLY A 295 19.16 -0.85 1.02
CA GLY A 295 18.32 -0.05 0.14
C GLY A 295 17.85 1.25 0.78
N ALA A 296 17.12 2.06 0.01
CA ALA A 296 16.44 3.22 0.57
C ALA A 296 15.29 2.73 1.46
N LYS A 297 15.06 3.38 2.61
CA LYS A 297 13.88 3.19 3.47
C LYS A 297 12.59 3.69 2.79
N PHE A 298 12.32 3.21 1.57
CA PHE A 298 11.08 3.46 0.90
C PHE A 298 10.10 2.39 1.33
N ARG A 299 9.00 2.82 1.93
CA ARG A 299 7.87 1.97 2.25
C ARG A 299 6.65 2.57 1.60
N SER A 300 6.01 1.79 0.74
CA SER A 300 4.66 2.11 0.29
C SER A 300 3.75 2.19 1.51
N ALA A 301 2.80 3.12 1.53
CA ALA A 301 1.78 3.14 2.57
C ALA A 301 1.14 1.73 2.69
N PRO A 302 1.06 1.15 3.91
CA PRO A 302 0.48 -0.17 4.12
C PRO A 302 -0.96 -0.28 3.60
N GLY A 303 -1.68 0.85 3.67
CA GLY A 303 -3.10 0.97 3.38
C GLY A 303 -3.92 1.02 4.66
N ALA A 304 -5.17 1.41 4.53
CA ALA A 304 -6.14 1.47 5.60
C ALA A 304 -6.92 0.16 5.70
N LEU A 305 -7.29 -0.19 6.92
CA LEU A 305 -8.36 -1.11 7.23
C LEU A 305 -9.60 -0.28 7.56
N THR A 306 -10.71 -0.56 6.89
CA THR A 306 -11.99 0.12 7.15
C THR A 306 -13.04 -0.83 7.70
N ILE A 307 -13.80 -0.34 8.67
CA ILE A 307 -15.03 -0.98 9.16
C ILE A 307 -16.15 0.02 8.95
N SER A 308 -17.11 -0.32 8.11
CA SER A 308 -18.16 0.59 7.67
C SER A 308 -19.55 0.08 7.99
N PHE A 309 -20.40 1.03 8.39
CA PHE A 309 -21.81 0.84 8.74
C PHE A 309 -22.66 1.84 7.98
N PRO A 310 -22.77 1.76 6.64
CA PRO A 310 -23.45 2.78 5.84
C PRO A 310 -24.95 2.88 6.13
N ASP A 311 -25.56 1.81 6.66
CA ASP A 311 -26.99 1.73 6.99
C ASP A 311 -27.25 1.81 8.50
N GLY A 312 -26.25 2.25 9.28
CA GLY A 312 -26.27 2.25 10.74
C GLY A 312 -25.48 1.10 11.35
N GLN A 313 -24.87 1.35 12.52
CA GLN A 313 -24.04 0.39 13.23
C GLN A 313 -24.89 -0.65 13.98
N PRO A 314 -24.62 -1.96 13.83
CA PRO A 314 -25.23 -3.00 14.67
C PRO A 314 -24.75 -2.85 16.13
N PRO A 315 -25.64 -2.84 17.13
CA PRO A 315 -25.26 -2.72 18.54
C PRO A 315 -24.31 -3.81 19.03
N GLU A 316 -24.29 -4.97 18.36
CA GLU A 316 -23.40 -6.10 18.66
C GLU A 316 -21.93 -5.82 18.37
N ILE A 317 -21.62 -4.86 17.50
CA ILE A 317 -20.26 -4.56 17.03
C ILE A 317 -19.87 -3.16 17.48
N LYS A 318 -19.33 -3.04 18.69
CA LYS A 318 -18.86 -1.79 19.30
C LYS A 318 -17.36 -1.60 19.16
N ARG A 319 -16.62 -2.67 18.91
CA ARG A 319 -15.15 -2.73 18.78
C ARG A 319 -14.78 -3.65 17.62
N PRO A 320 -13.59 -3.50 17.00
CA PRO A 320 -13.10 -4.49 16.04
C PRO A 320 -13.04 -5.91 16.61
N HIS A 321 -12.73 -6.04 17.92
CA HIS A 321 -12.72 -7.31 18.63
C HIS A 321 -14.09 -8.04 18.57
N ASP A 322 -15.19 -7.30 18.64
CA ASP A 322 -16.52 -7.89 18.70
C ASP A 322 -16.85 -8.74 17.47
N ILE A 323 -16.25 -8.46 16.30
CA ILE A 323 -16.45 -9.23 15.07
C ILE A 323 -16.05 -10.70 15.26
N TYR A 324 -14.99 -10.97 16.03
CA TYR A 324 -14.51 -12.33 16.27
C TYR A 324 -14.92 -12.91 17.62
N LEU A 325 -15.57 -12.16 18.52
CA LEU A 325 -16.24 -12.74 19.70
C LEU A 325 -17.72 -13.01 19.47
N ASN A 326 -18.31 -12.42 18.43
CA ASN A 326 -19.72 -12.60 18.15
C ASN A 326 -20.03 -14.07 17.83
N LYS A 327 -20.94 -14.67 18.60
CA LYS A 327 -21.29 -16.08 18.47
C LYS A 327 -21.90 -16.43 17.12
N GLN A 328 -22.67 -15.53 16.50
CA GLN A 328 -23.25 -15.75 15.17
C GLN A 328 -22.13 -15.75 14.11
N LEU A 329 -21.23 -14.76 14.16
CA LEU A 329 -20.14 -14.63 13.18
C LEU A 329 -19.08 -15.75 13.27
N ASN A 330 -18.97 -16.44 14.41
CA ASN A 330 -18.10 -17.59 14.60
C ASN A 330 -18.77 -18.94 14.32
N ASN A 331 -20.08 -18.98 14.08
CA ASN A 331 -20.77 -20.25 13.94
C ASN A 331 -20.67 -20.75 12.48
N PRO A 332 -20.00 -21.90 12.22
CA PRO A 332 -19.90 -22.45 10.87
C PRO A 332 -21.24 -22.98 10.31
N GLU A 333 -22.22 -23.26 11.17
CA GLU A 333 -23.53 -23.79 10.79
C GLU A 333 -24.55 -22.67 10.52
N LEU A 334 -24.41 -21.53 11.21
CA LEU A 334 -25.28 -20.36 11.03
C LEU A 334 -24.66 -19.41 10.00
N GLU A 335 -24.82 -19.79 8.74
CA GLU A 335 -24.54 -18.96 7.56
C GLU A 335 -23.07 -18.56 7.39
N PRO A 336 -22.21 -19.48 6.93
CA PRO A 336 -20.81 -19.17 6.65
C PRO A 336 -20.70 -18.10 5.56
N MET A 337 -19.59 -17.36 5.59
CA MET A 337 -19.23 -16.39 4.57
C MET A 337 -18.76 -17.12 3.31
N LYS A 338 -19.42 -16.83 2.18
CA LYS A 338 -18.95 -17.31 0.87
C LYS A 338 -17.73 -16.52 0.43
N LEU A 339 -16.69 -17.22 0.02
CA LEU A 339 -15.45 -16.66 -0.51
C LEU A 339 -15.51 -16.63 -2.03
N VAL A 340 -15.27 -15.45 -2.59
CA VAL A 340 -15.25 -15.19 -4.02
C VAL A 340 -14.05 -14.34 -4.42
N THR A 341 -13.74 -14.33 -5.71
CA THR A 341 -12.71 -13.48 -6.31
C THR A 341 -13.13 -13.01 -7.69
N ALA A 342 -12.75 -11.80 -8.06
CA ALA A 342 -13.01 -11.30 -9.41
C ALA A 342 -12.03 -11.91 -10.41
N ARG A 343 -12.54 -12.29 -11.59
CA ARG A 343 -11.78 -12.83 -12.73
C ARG A 343 -12.06 -11.96 -13.96
N GLY A 344 -11.04 -11.73 -14.79
CA GLY A 344 -11.19 -10.98 -16.04
C GLY A 344 -11.24 -9.46 -15.84
N GLY A 345 -10.62 -8.97 -14.75
CA GLY A 345 -10.66 -7.58 -14.32
C GLY A 345 -11.41 -7.34 -13.01
N ASP A 346 -11.59 -6.07 -12.67
CA ASP A 346 -12.27 -5.62 -11.45
C ASP A 346 -13.78 -5.73 -11.62
N PHE A 347 -14.44 -6.48 -10.74
CA PHE A 347 -15.88 -6.68 -10.80
C PHE A 347 -16.63 -5.61 -9.98
N PRO A 348 -17.69 -4.97 -10.50
CA PRO A 348 -18.33 -5.17 -11.81
C PRO A 348 -17.88 -4.15 -12.87
N THR A 349 -16.77 -3.45 -12.67
CA THR A 349 -16.40 -2.28 -13.50
C THR A 349 -15.79 -2.63 -14.84
N ASP A 350 -15.00 -3.70 -14.90
CA ASP A 350 -14.30 -4.09 -16.11
C ASP A 350 -15.20 -4.95 -17.00
N PRO A 351 -15.24 -4.70 -18.32
CA PRO A 351 -16.01 -5.52 -19.25
C PRO A 351 -15.58 -6.99 -19.22
N GLY A 352 -16.54 -7.89 -19.00
CA GLY A 352 -16.29 -9.33 -18.94
C GLY A 352 -15.79 -9.84 -17.58
N ALA A 353 -15.62 -8.95 -16.60
CA ALA A 353 -15.31 -9.38 -15.24
C ALA A 353 -16.48 -10.16 -14.63
N PHE A 354 -16.18 -11.19 -13.84
CA PHE A 354 -17.17 -11.98 -13.10
C PHE A 354 -16.59 -12.45 -11.76
N LEU A 355 -17.47 -12.84 -10.83
CA LEU A 355 -17.08 -13.42 -9.55
C LEU A 355 -17.01 -14.95 -9.65
N ASP A 356 -15.90 -15.52 -9.20
CA ASP A 356 -15.65 -16.96 -9.13
C ASP A 356 -15.41 -17.40 -7.68
N SER A 357 -15.51 -18.70 -7.41
CA SER A 357 -15.22 -19.31 -6.10
C SER A 357 -13.76 -19.07 -5.69
N TYR A 358 -13.53 -18.58 -4.48
CA TYR A 358 -12.19 -18.44 -3.90
C TYR A 358 -11.99 -19.48 -2.81
N LYS A 359 -10.88 -20.22 -2.87
CA LYS A 359 -10.61 -21.29 -1.89
C LYS A 359 -9.94 -20.75 -0.64
N TRP A 360 -10.26 -21.33 0.51
CA TRP A 360 -9.64 -20.94 1.77
C TRP A 360 -8.11 -21.12 1.71
N PRO A 361 -7.29 -20.09 2.02
CA PRO A 361 -5.88 -20.11 1.64
C PRO A 361 -4.98 -21.05 2.46
N LEU A 362 -5.39 -21.52 3.65
CA LEU A 362 -4.55 -22.40 4.47
C LEU A 362 -4.41 -23.81 3.88
N ASN A 363 -5.53 -24.37 3.41
CA ASN A 363 -5.61 -25.74 2.91
C ASN A 363 -6.04 -25.82 1.44
N ASN A 364 -6.42 -24.69 0.83
CA ASN A 364 -6.97 -24.61 -0.52
C ASN A 364 -8.24 -25.47 -0.70
N VAL A 365 -9.04 -25.61 0.37
CA VAL A 365 -10.27 -26.43 0.41
C VAL A 365 -11.45 -25.55 0.78
N GLY A 366 -12.59 -25.80 0.13
CA GLY A 366 -13.84 -25.09 0.42
C GLY A 366 -13.80 -23.63 0.01
N ASP A 367 -14.98 -23.03 -0.14
CA ASP A 367 -15.19 -21.61 -0.43
C ASP A 367 -16.18 -20.97 0.56
N TRP A 368 -16.24 -21.55 1.75
CA TRP A 368 -17.12 -21.13 2.84
C TRP A 368 -16.34 -21.21 4.15
N GLU A 369 -16.37 -20.14 4.93
CA GLU A 369 -15.74 -20.07 6.25
C GLU A 369 -16.58 -19.24 7.21
N PRO A 370 -16.52 -19.47 8.53
CA PRO A 370 -17.09 -18.55 9.50
C PRO A 370 -16.64 -17.12 9.21
N THR A 371 -17.56 -16.16 9.27
CA THR A 371 -17.27 -14.74 9.01
C THR A 371 -16.09 -14.24 9.85
N ALA A 372 -16.02 -14.67 11.11
CA ALA A 372 -14.94 -14.31 12.01
C ALA A 372 -13.55 -14.82 11.53
N ASN A 373 -13.48 -15.98 10.87
CA ASN A 373 -12.23 -16.48 10.28
C ASN A 373 -11.78 -15.61 9.10
N VAL A 374 -12.73 -15.21 8.25
CA VAL A 374 -12.43 -14.32 7.11
C VAL A 374 -11.97 -12.95 7.60
N TRP A 375 -12.54 -12.45 8.70
CA TRP A 375 -12.04 -11.25 9.38
C TRP A 375 -10.60 -11.43 9.88
N ARG A 376 -10.28 -12.53 10.57
CA ARG A 376 -8.90 -12.82 11.04
C ARG A 376 -7.89 -12.85 9.89
N LEU A 377 -8.27 -13.43 8.75
CA LEU A 377 -7.45 -13.42 7.54
C LEU A 377 -7.22 -12.00 7.03
N ALA A 378 -8.29 -11.22 6.84
CA ALA A 378 -8.15 -9.85 6.35
C ALA A 378 -7.35 -8.96 7.32
N LEU A 379 -7.54 -9.14 8.64
CA LEU A 379 -6.75 -8.48 9.67
C LEU A 379 -5.26 -8.85 9.55
N TYR A 380 -4.95 -10.15 9.40
CA TYR A 380 -3.59 -10.63 9.18
C TYR A 380 -2.95 -9.97 7.94
N ASP A 381 -3.65 -9.97 6.81
CA ASP A 381 -3.12 -9.42 5.56
C ASP A 381 -2.88 -7.90 5.63
N TRP A 382 -3.72 -7.18 6.38
CA TRP A 382 -3.49 -5.76 6.67
C TRP A 382 -2.28 -5.53 7.61
N ILE A 383 -2.10 -6.35 8.65
CA ILE A 383 -0.93 -6.27 9.55
C ILE A 383 0.35 -6.57 8.77
N ARG A 384 0.36 -7.65 7.97
CA ARG A 384 1.47 -8.05 7.10
C ARG A 384 1.93 -6.93 6.17
N ARG A 385 1.01 -6.06 5.73
CA ARG A 385 1.31 -4.89 4.88
C ARG A 385 2.09 -3.78 5.60
N ALA A 386 1.98 -3.67 6.92
CA ALA A 386 2.82 -2.74 7.70
C ALA A 386 4.29 -3.13 7.65
N GLY A 387 4.58 -4.40 7.40
CA GLY A 387 5.92 -4.95 7.40
C GLY A 387 6.54 -4.91 8.79
N ALA A 388 7.86 -4.91 8.85
CA ALA A 388 8.63 -4.99 10.11
C ALA A 388 8.52 -3.78 11.06
N ILE A 389 7.67 -2.77 10.78
CA ILE A 389 7.48 -1.62 11.70
C ILE A 389 6.21 -1.69 12.53
N ALA A 390 5.28 -2.62 12.26
CA ALA A 390 4.02 -2.68 12.99
C ALA A 390 4.27 -2.63 14.50
N ASN A 391 3.69 -1.64 15.18
CA ASN A 391 3.82 -1.55 16.62
C ASN A 391 2.89 -2.59 17.26
N VAL A 392 3.48 -3.57 17.95
CA VAL A 392 2.77 -4.73 18.49
C VAL A 392 1.63 -4.29 19.43
N GLU A 393 1.92 -3.40 20.37
CA GLU A 393 0.93 -2.91 21.34
C GLU A 393 -0.16 -2.10 20.66
N SER A 394 0.18 -1.28 19.67
CA SER A 394 -0.82 -0.49 18.94
C SER A 394 -1.78 -1.36 18.13
N VAL A 395 -1.30 -2.46 17.53
CA VAL A 395 -2.15 -3.40 16.79
C VAL A 395 -3.10 -4.14 17.75
N VAL A 396 -2.60 -4.54 18.92
CA VAL A 396 -3.42 -5.19 19.96
C VAL A 396 -4.46 -4.20 20.50
N ASN A 397 -4.04 -2.99 20.88
CA ASN A 397 -4.91 -1.95 21.42
C ASN A 397 -5.98 -1.49 20.42
N MET A 398 -5.69 -1.56 19.11
CA MET A 398 -6.67 -1.26 18.08
C MET A 398 -7.94 -2.12 18.20
N GLN A 399 -7.80 -3.39 18.60
CA GLN A 399 -8.94 -4.29 18.77
C GLN A 399 -9.91 -3.80 19.85
N GLU A 400 -9.42 -3.06 20.85
CA GLU A 400 -10.21 -2.55 21.96
C GLU A 400 -10.78 -1.14 21.71
N VAL A 401 -10.45 -0.52 20.57
CA VAL A 401 -10.98 0.80 20.22
C VAL A 401 -12.49 0.74 20.11
N THR A 402 -13.17 1.57 20.90
CA THR A 402 -14.62 1.74 20.78
C THR A 402 -14.92 2.53 19.52
N LEU A 403 -15.71 1.93 18.64
CA LEU A 403 -16.13 2.54 17.38
C LEU A 403 -17.11 3.68 17.66
N ASP A 404 -16.79 4.86 17.13
CA ASP A 404 -17.62 6.05 17.22
C ASP A 404 -19.05 5.81 16.72
N ARG A 405 -20.01 6.53 17.30
CA ARG A 405 -21.35 6.62 16.72
C ARG A 405 -21.41 7.72 15.68
N ALA A 406 -22.23 7.52 14.66
CA ALA A 406 -22.55 8.57 13.71
C ALA A 406 -23.13 9.81 14.42
N ARG A 407 -22.66 11.00 14.04
CA ARG A 407 -23.16 12.29 14.51
C ARG A 407 -23.53 13.17 13.31
N PRO A 408 -24.84 13.45 13.07
CA PRO A 408 -26.00 13.00 13.85
C PRO A 408 -26.22 11.48 13.76
N GLU A 409 -26.84 10.87 14.78
CA GLU A 409 -27.13 9.43 14.80
C GLU A 409 -28.16 9.04 13.73
N ASN A 410 -29.07 9.97 13.38
CA ASN A 410 -30.09 9.78 12.37
C ASN A 410 -30.05 10.91 11.34
N ILE A 411 -30.36 10.57 10.10
CA ILE A 411 -30.55 11.52 9.00
C ILE A 411 -31.97 11.40 8.44
N LEU A 412 -32.50 12.50 7.91
CA LEU A 412 -33.77 12.48 7.19
C LEU A 412 -33.57 11.79 5.83
N TRP A 413 -34.27 10.69 5.61
CA TRP A 413 -34.29 10.02 4.32
C TRP A 413 -35.15 10.83 3.34
N LYS A 414 -34.58 11.32 2.23
CA LYS A 414 -35.37 11.93 1.15
C LYS A 414 -35.30 11.02 -0.07
N ALA A 415 -36.45 10.61 -0.60
CA ALA A 415 -36.51 9.74 -1.77
C ALA A 415 -37.60 10.22 -2.75
N PRO A 416 -37.41 10.03 -4.06
CA PRO A 416 -38.47 10.19 -5.03
C PRO A 416 -39.43 8.99 -4.93
N LEU A 417 -40.74 9.23 -4.83
CA LEU A 417 -41.75 8.17 -4.71
C LEU A 417 -42.12 7.53 -6.05
N ILE A 418 -41.82 8.22 -7.13
CA ILE A 418 -41.98 7.78 -8.53
C ILE A 418 -40.72 8.17 -9.29
N HIS A 419 -40.42 7.46 -10.38
CA HIS A 419 -39.29 7.78 -11.25
C HIS A 419 -39.35 9.26 -11.71
N ASN A 420 -38.25 9.99 -11.56
CA ASN A 420 -38.13 11.44 -11.81
C ASN A 420 -39.12 12.35 -11.05
N GLY A 421 -39.77 11.84 -9.99
CA GLY A 421 -40.68 12.60 -9.14
C GLY A 421 -39.97 13.53 -8.14
N PRO A 422 -40.72 14.43 -7.48
CA PRO A 422 -40.18 15.25 -6.40
C PRO A 422 -39.73 14.37 -5.23
N TYR A 423 -38.65 14.78 -4.57
CA TYR A 423 -38.17 14.15 -3.36
C TYR A 423 -39.10 14.45 -2.19
N VAL A 424 -39.57 13.41 -1.52
CA VAL A 424 -40.36 13.54 -0.29
C VAL A 424 -39.47 13.21 0.90
N THR A 425 -39.60 13.99 1.98
CA THR A 425 -38.92 13.71 3.24
C THR A 425 -39.69 12.62 3.97
N LEU A 426 -39.01 11.50 4.21
CA LEU A 426 -39.53 10.32 4.88
C LEU A 426 -39.10 10.33 6.36
N GLN A 427 -39.34 9.22 7.05
CA GLN A 427 -38.90 9.06 8.44
C GLN A 427 -37.36 9.04 8.54
N PRO A 428 -36.79 9.48 9.69
CA PRO A 428 -35.36 9.39 9.91
C PRO A 428 -34.84 7.95 9.80
N ILE A 429 -33.65 7.78 9.23
CA ILE A 429 -32.91 6.52 9.20
C ILE A 429 -31.56 6.71 9.90
N SER A 430 -30.95 5.60 10.34
CA SER A 430 -29.62 5.64 10.94
C SER A 430 -28.60 6.27 9.97
N SER A 431 -27.74 7.14 10.48
CA SER A 431 -26.67 7.73 9.69
C SER A 431 -25.53 6.74 9.50
N GLY A 432 -24.91 6.78 8.31
CA GLY A 432 -23.79 5.90 7.98
C GLY A 432 -22.46 6.41 8.54
N ILE A 433 -21.60 5.51 9.00
CA ILE A 433 -20.26 5.85 9.51
C ILE A 433 -19.22 4.82 9.03
N VAL A 434 -18.00 5.28 8.78
CA VAL A 434 -16.82 4.43 8.58
C VAL A 434 -15.79 4.72 9.64
N HIS A 435 -15.12 3.66 10.06
CA HIS A 435 -13.97 3.66 10.95
C HIS A 435 -12.75 3.28 10.14
N ILE A 436 -11.68 4.05 10.29
CA ILE A 436 -10.50 3.98 9.45
C ILE A 436 -9.30 3.79 10.37
N PHE A 437 -8.60 2.67 10.19
CA PHE A 437 -7.37 2.32 10.89
C PHE A 437 -6.21 2.38 9.91
N GLU A 438 -5.18 3.16 10.21
CA GLU A 438 -4.04 3.41 9.32
C GLU A 438 -2.73 3.29 10.09
N PHE A 439 -1.71 2.71 9.47
CA PHE A 439 -0.37 2.73 10.07
C PHE A 439 0.32 4.08 9.82
N GLY A 440 0.75 4.71 10.90
CA GLY A 440 1.71 5.79 10.92
C GLY A 440 3.10 5.35 10.43
N LYS A 441 3.99 6.31 10.21
CA LYS A 441 5.37 6.02 9.75
C LYS A 441 6.22 5.27 10.78
N ASP A 442 5.84 5.37 12.04
CA ASP A 442 6.40 4.68 13.19
C ASP A 442 5.72 3.32 13.45
N GLY A 443 4.74 2.95 12.62
CA GLY A 443 3.97 1.71 12.72
C GLY A 443 2.91 1.72 13.83
N ILE A 444 2.65 2.87 14.46
CA ILE A 444 1.49 3.05 15.34
C ILE A 444 0.22 3.06 14.48
N VAL A 445 -0.87 2.49 14.99
CA VAL A 445 -2.18 2.50 14.33
C VAL A 445 -2.94 3.75 14.73
N ASP A 446 -3.16 4.64 13.76
CA ASP A 446 -4.04 5.80 13.88
C ASP A 446 -5.50 5.38 13.64
N TYR A 447 -6.41 5.91 14.47
CA TYR A 447 -7.85 5.72 14.34
C TYR A 447 -8.55 7.03 13.99
N ARG A 448 -9.53 6.97 13.09
CA ARG A 448 -10.46 8.07 12.83
C ARG A 448 -11.78 7.55 12.29
N SER A 449 -12.86 8.31 12.48
CA SER A 449 -14.17 8.01 11.92
C SER A 449 -14.67 9.13 10.99
N LYS A 450 -15.57 8.78 10.08
CA LYS A 450 -16.23 9.71 9.15
C LYS A 450 -17.65 9.26 8.84
N ILE A 451 -18.56 10.23 8.72
CA ILE A 451 -19.87 9.96 8.12
C ILE A 451 -19.69 9.50 6.67
N ILE A 452 -20.42 8.45 6.30
CA ILE A 452 -20.44 7.92 4.93
C ILE A 452 -21.87 7.76 4.45
N MET A 453 -21.99 7.69 3.13
CA MET A 453 -23.21 7.26 2.46
C MET A 453 -23.08 5.78 2.06
N PRO A 454 -24.21 5.10 1.77
CA PRO A 454 -24.23 3.77 1.17
C PRO A 454 -23.55 3.66 -0.21
N TYR A 455 -23.16 4.77 -0.86
CA TYR A 455 -22.45 4.75 -2.14
C TYR A 455 -21.25 5.70 -2.11
N PRO A 456 -20.22 5.46 -2.94
CA PRO A 456 -20.13 4.42 -3.99
C PRO A 456 -19.91 3.00 -3.45
N ILE A 457 -20.21 2.01 -4.30
CA ILE A 457 -19.75 0.63 -4.14
C ILE A 457 -18.31 0.55 -4.62
N TYR A 458 -17.50 -0.25 -3.92
CA TYR A 458 -16.12 -0.54 -4.31
C TYR A 458 -16.07 -1.86 -5.08
N PRO A 459 -15.35 -1.90 -6.21
CA PRO A 459 -15.24 -3.13 -6.98
C PRO A 459 -14.48 -4.20 -6.18
N ALA A 460 -14.82 -5.46 -6.43
CA ALA A 460 -13.99 -6.58 -6.05
C ALA A 460 -12.78 -6.61 -6.99
N SER A 461 -11.58 -6.45 -6.41
CA SER A 461 -10.33 -6.44 -7.15
C SER A 461 -10.05 -7.79 -7.80
N GLU A 462 -9.52 -7.78 -9.02
CA GLU A 462 -9.15 -9.01 -9.72
C GLU A 462 -8.16 -9.86 -8.89
N SER A 463 -8.42 -11.17 -8.81
CA SER A 463 -7.60 -12.17 -8.11
C SER A 463 -7.35 -11.87 -6.63
N GLN A 464 -8.18 -11.03 -6.01
CA GLN A 464 -8.14 -10.76 -4.58
C GLN A 464 -9.30 -11.42 -3.85
N LEU A 465 -9.18 -11.55 -2.52
CA LEU A 465 -10.21 -12.19 -1.70
C LEU A 465 -11.38 -11.24 -1.49
N THR A 466 -12.58 -11.78 -1.63
CA THR A 466 -13.82 -11.09 -1.27
C THR A 466 -14.75 -12.07 -0.58
N GLY A 467 -15.24 -11.70 0.61
CA GLY A 467 -16.16 -12.49 1.41
C GLY A 467 -17.57 -11.89 1.42
N ARG A 468 -18.59 -12.75 1.37
CA ARG A 468 -20.02 -12.40 1.45
C ARG A 468 -20.74 -13.25 2.50
N GLY A 469 -21.07 -12.66 3.64
CA GLY A 469 -21.96 -13.23 4.65
C GLY A 469 -23.34 -12.60 4.55
N ILE A 470 -24.31 -13.34 4.00
CA ILE A 470 -25.71 -12.89 3.95
C ILE A 470 -26.35 -13.21 5.29
N ALA A 471 -27.10 -12.26 5.86
CA ALA A 471 -27.76 -12.37 7.15
C ALA A 471 -26.83 -12.79 8.32
N ALA A 472 -25.54 -12.48 8.21
CA ALA A 472 -24.50 -12.78 9.19
C ALA A 472 -24.85 -12.38 10.64
N LEU A 473 -25.71 -11.37 10.82
CA LEU A 473 -26.43 -11.14 12.07
C LEU A 473 -27.94 -11.25 11.78
N THR A 474 -28.65 -12.21 12.36
CA THR A 474 -30.08 -12.50 12.06
C THR A 474 -31.08 -11.89 13.04
N PHE A 475 -30.63 -11.41 14.21
CA PHE A 475 -31.48 -10.88 15.28
C PHE A 475 -30.80 -9.74 16.03
N SER A 476 -30.39 -8.71 15.28
CA SER A 476 -29.71 -7.56 15.87
C SER A 476 -30.62 -6.80 16.83
N GLU A 477 -30.06 -6.37 17.97
CA GLU A 477 -30.69 -5.57 19.01
C GLU A 477 -31.22 -4.21 18.49
N VAL A 478 -30.81 -3.79 17.28
CA VAL A 478 -31.38 -2.62 16.61
C VAL A 478 -32.88 -2.79 16.29
N GLY A 479 -33.38 -4.03 16.27
CA GLY A 479 -34.77 -4.37 16.01
C GLY A 479 -35.23 -4.12 14.57
N GLU A 480 -36.52 -4.25 14.33
CA GLU A 480 -37.13 -3.89 13.04
C GLU A 480 -37.68 -2.46 13.06
N LYS A 481 -37.67 -1.81 11.90
CA LYS A 481 -38.30 -0.48 11.74
C LYS A 481 -39.07 -0.41 10.43
N THR A 482 -40.37 -0.19 10.52
CA THR A 482 -41.22 0.03 9.35
C THR A 482 -41.28 1.51 8.97
N ILE A 483 -41.02 1.80 7.70
CA ILE A 483 -41.17 3.13 7.10
C ILE A 483 -42.31 3.06 6.09
N HIS A 484 -43.24 4.01 6.18
CA HIS A 484 -44.34 4.16 5.23
C HIS A 484 -43.97 5.19 4.17
N LEU A 485 -44.02 4.76 2.90
CA LEU A 485 -43.85 5.60 1.73
C LEU A 485 -45.22 6.13 1.29
N PRO A 486 -45.41 7.45 1.16
CA PRO A 486 -46.71 8.03 0.81
C PRO A 486 -47.02 7.90 -0.69
N THR A 487 -47.07 6.67 -1.19
CA THR A 487 -47.42 6.31 -2.57
C THR A 487 -48.93 6.24 -2.77
N THR A 488 -49.39 6.41 -4.02
CA THR A 488 -50.80 6.25 -4.43
C THR A 488 -50.99 4.95 -5.22
N PRO A 489 -52.14 4.24 -5.10
CA PRO A 489 -53.34 4.60 -4.32
C PRO A 489 -53.25 4.28 -2.82
N LYS A 490 -52.25 3.49 -2.40
CA LYS A 490 -52.02 3.14 -0.98
C LYS A 490 -50.55 3.35 -0.61
N PRO A 491 -50.26 3.77 0.63
CA PRO A 491 -48.89 3.82 1.13
C PRO A 491 -48.25 2.44 1.09
N LYS A 492 -47.05 2.36 0.51
CA LYS A 492 -46.20 1.16 0.50
C LYS A 492 -45.30 1.16 1.73
N LYS A 493 -44.87 -0.02 2.18
CA LYS A 493 -43.98 -0.18 3.34
C LYS A 493 -42.58 -0.61 2.91
N VAL A 494 -41.61 -0.16 3.70
CA VAL A 494 -40.23 -0.65 3.71
C VAL A 494 -39.93 -1.06 5.14
N VAL A 495 -39.44 -2.27 5.36
CA VAL A 495 -39.06 -2.73 6.71
C VAL A 495 -37.55 -2.84 6.79
N LEU A 496 -36.92 -2.03 7.61
CA LEU A 496 -35.52 -2.22 7.97
C LEU A 496 -35.49 -3.41 8.93
N LYS A 497 -34.93 -4.54 8.49
CA LYS A 497 -34.91 -5.77 9.27
C LYS A 497 -33.94 -5.66 10.46
N ALA A 498 -34.10 -6.55 11.43
CA ALA A 498 -33.12 -6.78 12.48
C ALA A 498 -31.94 -7.64 11.98
N ALA A 499 -31.57 -7.52 10.70
CA ALA A 499 -30.56 -8.36 10.09
C ALA A 499 -29.50 -7.54 9.34
N TYR A 500 -28.25 -7.99 9.42
CA TYR A 500 -27.12 -7.40 8.72
C TYR A 500 -26.38 -8.44 7.89
N ASP A 501 -26.07 -8.04 6.67
CA ASP A 501 -25.09 -8.71 5.83
C ASP A 501 -23.72 -8.10 6.11
N ILE A 502 -22.67 -8.87 5.83
CA ILE A 502 -21.30 -8.43 5.96
C ILE A 502 -20.51 -8.80 4.70
N TYR A 503 -19.76 -7.81 4.21
CA TYR A 503 -18.87 -7.94 3.07
C TYR A 503 -17.45 -7.63 3.52
N ILE A 504 -16.50 -8.48 3.13
CA ILE A 504 -15.08 -8.28 3.42
C ILE A 504 -14.33 -8.23 2.09
N ARG A 505 -13.71 -7.11 1.76
CA ARG A 505 -12.82 -6.99 0.60
C ARG A 505 -11.39 -6.90 1.08
N ASP A 506 -10.56 -7.84 0.69
CA ASP A 506 -9.12 -7.81 0.98
C ASP A 506 -8.35 -7.67 -0.32
N ASN A 507 -7.86 -6.45 -0.58
CA ASN A 507 -7.17 -6.10 -1.82
C ASN A 507 -5.68 -6.44 -1.81
N VAL A 508 -5.17 -6.96 -0.69
CA VAL A 508 -3.72 -7.12 -0.43
C VAL A 508 -3.34 -8.57 -0.09
N ARG A 509 -4.27 -9.51 -0.22
CA ARG A 509 -4.05 -10.94 0.04
C ARG A 509 -2.99 -11.54 -0.89
N ASN A 510 -3.24 -11.45 -2.19
CA ASN A 510 -2.38 -12.04 -3.21
C ASN A 510 -1.46 -10.96 -3.76
N LEU A 511 -0.14 -11.16 -3.70
CA LEU A 511 0.83 -10.12 -4.00
C LEU A 511 1.49 -10.31 -5.37
N GLY A 512 2.04 -9.23 -5.91
CA GLY A 512 2.88 -9.28 -7.09
C GLY A 512 2.11 -9.41 -8.41
N SER A 513 2.84 -9.41 -9.51
CA SER A 513 2.25 -9.41 -10.85
C SER A 513 1.68 -10.76 -11.28
N LEU A 514 2.08 -11.86 -10.62
CA LEU A 514 1.68 -13.23 -10.99
C LEU A 514 0.34 -13.62 -10.36
N SER A 515 0.17 -13.34 -9.07
CA SER A 515 -1.01 -13.76 -8.30
C SER A 515 -1.89 -12.59 -7.88
N GLY A 516 -1.37 -11.37 -7.81
CA GLY A 516 -2.09 -10.21 -7.30
C GLY A 516 -3.09 -9.56 -8.27
N GLY A 517 -3.32 -10.17 -9.43
CA GLY A 517 -4.24 -9.71 -10.47
C GLY A 517 -3.87 -8.33 -11.04
N LYS A 518 -4.85 -7.66 -11.62
CA LYS A 518 -4.73 -6.31 -12.20
C LYS A 518 -3.98 -5.31 -11.33
N HIS A 519 -4.15 -5.34 -10.01
CA HIS A 519 -3.54 -4.36 -9.09
C HIS A 519 -2.29 -4.86 -8.37
N GLY A 520 -1.93 -6.13 -8.53
CA GLY A 520 -0.74 -6.73 -7.93
C GLY A 520 -0.79 -6.83 -6.39
N GLY A 521 -1.98 -6.87 -5.79
CA GLY A 521 -2.15 -6.96 -4.34
C GLY A 521 -1.79 -5.69 -3.58
N GLU A 522 -2.09 -4.53 -4.16
CA GLU A 522 -1.78 -3.24 -3.55
C GLU A 522 -3.06 -2.52 -3.12
N PRO A 523 -3.00 -1.66 -2.06
CA PRO A 523 -4.17 -0.93 -1.58
C PRO A 523 -4.86 -0.14 -2.70
N LEU A 524 -6.18 -0.02 -2.68
CA LEU A 524 -6.92 0.65 -3.76
C LEU A 524 -7.42 2.04 -3.38
N ALA A 525 -7.70 2.87 -4.39
CA ALA A 525 -8.20 4.22 -4.12
C ALA A 525 -9.64 4.18 -3.59
N MET A 526 -9.83 4.60 -2.33
CA MET A 526 -11.14 4.73 -1.70
C MET A 526 -11.39 6.21 -1.38
N PRO A 527 -12.45 6.86 -1.92
CA PRO A 527 -12.70 8.29 -1.74
C PRO A 527 -12.74 8.72 -0.28
N VAL A 528 -13.27 7.88 0.63
CA VAL A 528 -13.35 8.23 2.05
C VAL A 528 -11.98 8.34 2.74
N LEU A 529 -10.98 7.62 2.22
CA LEU A 529 -9.59 7.70 2.66
C LEU A 529 -8.88 8.94 2.07
N SER A 530 -9.31 9.38 0.89
CA SER A 530 -8.66 10.45 0.11
C SER A 530 -8.75 11.87 0.70
N ALA A 531 -9.22 12.10 1.92
CA ALA A 531 -9.32 13.47 2.47
C ALA A 531 -7.97 14.19 2.67
N LEU A 532 -6.83 13.50 2.52
CA LEU A 532 -5.51 14.12 2.41
C LEU A 532 -5.15 14.55 0.96
N TYR A 533 -5.93 14.12 -0.04
CA TYR A 533 -5.88 14.67 -1.39
C TYR A 533 -6.59 16.02 -1.40
N LYS A 534 -5.82 17.10 -1.30
CA LYS A 534 -6.21 18.36 -1.95
C LYS A 534 -6.38 18.03 -3.43
N SER A 535 -7.61 17.83 -3.91
CA SER A 535 -7.90 17.47 -5.31
C SER A 535 -7.09 18.33 -6.28
N PRO A 536 -6.20 17.75 -7.10
CA PRO A 536 -5.88 18.32 -8.38
C PRO A 536 -6.93 17.83 -9.39
N LEU A 537 -7.53 18.77 -10.11
CA LEU A 537 -8.39 18.58 -11.30
C LEU A 537 -9.87 18.25 -11.03
N ARG A 538 -10.69 19.31 -11.00
CA ARG A 538 -12.08 19.23 -11.46
C ARG A 538 -12.08 19.24 -13.00
N PRO A 539 -12.80 18.34 -13.68
CA PRO A 539 -13.24 18.59 -15.05
C PRO A 539 -14.26 19.74 -15.02
N GLN A 540 -14.05 20.77 -15.83
CA GLN A 540 -15.03 21.83 -16.04
C GLN A 540 -16.22 21.28 -16.84
N GLY A 541 -17.47 21.49 -16.37
CA GLY A 541 -18.62 21.53 -17.27
C GLY A 541 -19.83 20.61 -17.05
N ALA A 542 -20.12 20.11 -15.85
CA ALA A 542 -21.42 19.46 -15.58
C ALA A 542 -22.10 20.06 -14.34
N GLU A 543 -23.17 20.82 -14.57
CA GLU A 543 -24.10 21.26 -13.52
C GLU A 543 -25.21 20.20 -13.37
N LEU A 544 -25.30 19.55 -12.21
CA LEU A 544 -26.44 18.70 -11.82
C LEU A 544 -27.15 19.37 -10.63
N PRO A 545 -28.46 19.18 -10.41
CA PRO A 545 -29.16 19.83 -9.30
C PRO A 545 -28.67 19.29 -7.94
N PHE A 546 -28.20 20.19 -7.06
CA PHE A 546 -27.42 19.89 -5.85
C PHE A 546 -28.20 20.12 -4.54
N PHE A 547 -27.96 19.30 -3.51
CA PHE A 547 -28.40 19.57 -2.14
C PHE A 547 -27.20 19.55 -1.17
N VAL A 548 -27.22 20.47 -0.20
CA VAL A 548 -26.19 20.66 0.84
C VAL A 548 -26.68 20.00 2.13
N VAL A 549 -25.87 19.14 2.74
CA VAL A 549 -26.01 18.77 4.15
C VAL A 549 -24.95 19.57 4.91
N GLU A 550 -25.38 20.59 5.67
CA GLU A 550 -24.52 21.27 6.64
C GLU A 550 -24.43 20.38 7.89
N THR A 551 -23.26 19.82 8.16
CA THR A 551 -22.95 19.25 9.47
C THR A 551 -22.23 20.30 10.30
N VAL A 552 -22.87 20.70 11.40
CA VAL A 552 -22.23 21.47 12.48
C VAL A 552 -21.78 20.46 13.53
N ALA A 553 -20.47 20.35 13.74
CA ALA A 553 -19.92 19.62 14.87
C ALA A 553 -19.49 20.64 15.94
N LEU A 554 -19.96 20.44 17.17
CA LEU A 554 -19.50 21.10 18.38
C LEU A 554 -18.58 20.13 19.12
N GLU A 555 -17.43 20.60 19.60
CA GLU A 555 -16.63 19.90 20.62
C GLU A 555 -16.35 20.83 21.80
N GLU A 556 -16.53 20.31 23.00
CA GLU A 556 -15.90 20.79 24.24
C GLU A 556 -14.57 20.05 24.40
N GLU A 557 -13.50 20.82 24.62
CA GLU A 557 -12.15 20.33 24.91
C GLU A 557 -11.98 20.00 26.39
N GLU A 558 -11.20 18.96 26.69
CA GLU A 558 -9.85 19.15 27.25
C GLU A 558 -9.01 17.85 27.11
N GLY A 559 -7.90 17.92 26.35
CA GLY A 559 -6.78 16.97 26.45
C GLY A 559 -6.38 16.18 25.19
N GLY A 560 -5.79 16.84 24.17
CA GLY A 560 -5.02 16.17 23.10
C GLY A 560 -5.41 16.60 21.68
N THR A 561 -4.93 17.75 21.21
CA THR A 561 -5.46 18.42 20.01
C THR A 561 -5.06 17.72 18.70
N ALA A 562 -6.02 16.98 18.12
CA ALA A 562 -6.07 16.66 16.70
C ALA A 562 -6.23 17.95 15.87
N ARG A 563 -5.48 18.09 14.76
CA ARG A 563 -5.65 19.23 13.84
C ARG A 563 -6.85 18.98 12.92
N ILE A 564 -7.91 19.76 13.12
CA ILE A 564 -9.12 19.77 12.29
C ILE A 564 -8.84 20.47 10.96
N TYR A 565 -8.99 19.76 9.84
CA TYR A 565 -9.02 20.33 8.50
C TYR A 565 -10.47 20.50 8.03
N ASN A 566 -11.05 21.68 8.25
CA ASN A 566 -12.29 22.08 7.60
C ASN A 566 -11.97 22.83 6.30
N LYS A 567 -12.26 22.21 5.15
CA LYS A 567 -12.68 22.88 3.89
C LYS A 567 -12.95 21.86 2.79
N GLY A 568 -14.22 21.44 2.69
CA GLY A 568 -14.73 20.73 1.52
C GLY A 568 -16.18 20.29 1.71
N LYS A 569 -17.10 20.86 0.91
CA LYS A 569 -18.46 20.33 0.78
C LYS A 569 -18.36 18.92 0.18
N GLN A 570 -18.59 17.87 0.96
CA GLN A 570 -18.70 16.51 0.42
C GLN A 570 -20.13 16.31 -0.12
N ILE A 571 -20.21 15.92 -1.39
CA ILE A 571 -21.44 15.72 -2.16
C ILE A 571 -21.75 14.22 -2.10
N GLY A 572 -22.87 13.83 -1.52
CA GLY A 572 -23.34 12.44 -1.46
C GLY A 572 -24.73 12.29 -2.06
N TYR A 573 -25.00 11.15 -2.72
CA TYR A 573 -26.31 10.81 -3.28
C TYR A 573 -27.30 10.42 -2.17
N GLN A 574 -28.57 10.79 -2.32
CA GLN A 574 -29.64 10.34 -1.41
C GLN A 574 -29.86 8.83 -1.61
N PRO A 575 -30.03 8.04 -0.53
CA PRO A 575 -30.29 6.61 -0.68
C PRO A 575 -31.67 6.38 -1.30
N THR A 576 -31.78 5.54 -2.31
CA THR A 576 -33.03 4.87 -2.72
C THR A 576 -32.96 3.40 -2.28
N ILE A 577 -33.68 2.48 -2.92
CA ILE A 577 -33.58 1.03 -2.67
C ILE A 577 -32.82 0.38 -3.82
N ALA A 578 -31.82 -0.42 -3.47
CA ALA A 578 -31.04 -1.24 -4.38
C ALA A 578 -31.22 -2.72 -4.05
N PRO A 579 -30.95 -3.63 -4.99
CA PRO A 579 -30.86 -5.06 -4.70
C PRO A 579 -29.85 -5.35 -3.58
N GLN A 580 -30.02 -6.49 -2.90
CA GLN A 580 -29.15 -6.96 -1.82
C GLN A 580 -27.76 -7.42 -2.36
N SER A 581 -26.99 -6.50 -2.95
CA SER A 581 -25.65 -6.75 -3.47
C SER A 581 -24.75 -5.54 -3.25
N ASP A 582 -23.74 -5.70 -2.41
CA ASP A 582 -22.67 -4.70 -2.24
C ASP A 582 -21.56 -4.86 -3.31
N PHE A 583 -21.78 -5.67 -4.35
CA PHE A 583 -20.90 -5.78 -5.53
C PHE A 583 -21.57 -5.27 -6.81
N GLY A 584 -22.81 -4.79 -6.74
CA GLY A 584 -23.53 -4.28 -7.91
C GLY A 584 -23.86 -5.34 -8.96
N GLU A 585 -23.84 -6.64 -8.59
CA GLU A 585 -24.07 -7.79 -9.49
C GLU A 585 -25.32 -7.64 -10.36
N THR A 586 -26.39 -7.10 -9.76
CA THR A 586 -27.70 -6.95 -10.39
C THR A 586 -28.00 -5.53 -10.85
N ALA A 587 -27.18 -4.55 -10.45
CA ALA A 587 -27.47 -3.13 -10.66
C ALA A 587 -26.69 -2.52 -11.84
N ASN A 588 -25.65 -3.19 -12.38
CA ASN A 588 -24.69 -2.66 -13.36
C ASN A 588 -24.45 -1.15 -13.14
N PRO A 589 -23.99 -0.75 -11.94
CA PRO A 589 -24.15 0.63 -11.51
C PRO A 589 -23.18 1.50 -12.32
N LYS A 590 -23.72 2.39 -13.16
CA LYS A 590 -22.92 3.34 -13.94
C LYS A 590 -22.19 4.31 -13.00
N PRO A 591 -21.06 4.90 -13.42
CA PRO A 591 -20.48 6.02 -12.69
C PRO A 591 -21.56 7.09 -12.42
N PRO A 592 -21.61 7.65 -11.20
CA PRO A 592 -20.58 7.66 -10.16
C PRO A 592 -20.71 6.57 -9.09
N TYR A 593 -21.55 5.56 -9.32
CA TYR A 593 -22.01 4.64 -8.28
C TYR A 593 -21.09 3.45 -8.02
N VAL A 594 -20.36 3.00 -9.06
CA VAL A 594 -19.12 2.25 -8.90
C VAL A 594 -17.98 3.12 -9.42
N LYS A 595 -16.91 3.19 -8.64
CA LYS A 595 -15.71 3.91 -9.06
C LYS A 595 -14.70 2.93 -9.63
N ALA A 596 -14.47 3.02 -10.94
CA ALA A 596 -13.40 2.28 -11.58
C ALA A 596 -12.04 2.62 -10.94
N VAL A 597 -11.20 1.62 -10.77
CA VAL A 597 -9.83 1.82 -10.31
C VAL A 597 -9.02 2.34 -11.49
N PRO A 598 -8.29 3.47 -11.34
CA PRO A 598 -7.60 4.08 -12.47
C PRO A 598 -6.45 3.17 -12.97
N PHE A 599 -6.23 3.17 -14.29
CA PHE A 599 -4.98 2.69 -14.91
C PHE A 599 -3.91 3.79 -14.84
N GLY A 600 -2.63 3.43 -14.81
CA GLY A 600 -1.56 4.43 -14.84
C GLY A 600 -0.17 3.88 -15.08
N ARG A 601 0.84 4.72 -14.84
CA ARG A 601 2.27 4.36 -14.93
C ARG A 601 3.04 4.97 -13.77
N GLY A 602 4.13 4.33 -13.39
CA GLY A 602 5.00 4.78 -12.29
C GLY A 602 4.42 4.41 -10.92
N PRO A 603 4.84 5.09 -9.83
CA PRO A 603 4.38 4.75 -8.49
C PRO A 603 2.88 5.03 -8.34
N ARG A 604 2.18 4.13 -7.65
CA ARG A 604 0.76 4.33 -7.33
C ARG A 604 0.57 5.61 -6.51
N PRO A 605 -0.46 6.43 -6.81
CA PRO A 605 -0.63 7.73 -6.13
C PRO A 605 -0.85 7.60 -4.62
N PHE A 606 -1.51 6.53 -4.18
CA PHE A 606 -1.86 6.28 -2.78
C PHE A 606 -0.74 5.64 -1.95
N TYR A 607 0.42 5.32 -2.54
CA TYR A 607 1.61 4.95 -1.76
C TYR A 607 2.07 6.06 -0.79
N LYS A 608 1.60 7.30 -0.98
CA LYS A 608 1.96 8.45 -0.14
C LYS A 608 0.84 8.93 0.78
N VAL A 609 -0.40 8.54 0.54
CA VAL A 609 -1.58 9.14 1.20
C VAL A 609 -2.57 8.12 1.76
N SER A 610 -2.24 6.83 1.70
CA SER A 610 -3.07 5.69 2.07
C SER A 610 -4.17 5.36 1.05
N GLY A 611 -4.40 4.07 0.84
CA GLY A 611 -5.47 3.47 0.04
C GLY A 611 -6.13 2.34 0.85
N SER A 612 -7.23 1.77 0.38
CA SER A 612 -7.94 0.69 1.06
C SER A 612 -7.18 -0.61 0.87
N ALA A 613 -6.59 -1.14 1.94
CA ALA A 613 -6.07 -2.50 1.95
C ALA A 613 -7.24 -3.47 2.18
N VAL A 614 -7.98 -3.26 3.27
CA VAL A 614 -9.10 -4.09 3.70
C VAL A 614 -10.33 -3.22 3.95
N ASP A 615 -11.48 -3.65 3.48
CA ASP A 615 -12.77 -3.01 3.74
C ASP A 615 -13.79 -4.03 4.24
N ILE A 616 -14.22 -3.86 5.49
CA ILE A 616 -15.34 -4.56 6.08
C ILE A 616 -16.55 -3.67 6.05
N ARG A 617 -17.67 -4.21 5.59
CA ARG A 617 -18.87 -3.44 5.38
C ARG A 617 -20.11 -4.20 5.83
N PHE A 618 -20.76 -3.68 6.86
CA PHE A 618 -22.03 -4.20 7.34
C PHE A 618 -23.18 -3.47 6.64
N ARG A 619 -24.12 -4.20 6.07
CA ARG A 619 -25.27 -3.65 5.36
C ARG A 619 -26.56 -4.12 6.03
N ARG A 620 -27.44 -3.21 6.40
CA ARG A 620 -28.71 -3.57 7.03
C ARG A 620 -29.71 -4.02 5.97
N GLN A 621 -30.28 -5.21 6.14
CA GLN A 621 -31.27 -5.71 5.19
C GLN A 621 -32.56 -4.89 5.23
N LEU A 622 -33.14 -4.66 4.05
CA LEU A 622 -34.47 -4.08 3.88
C LEU A 622 -35.41 -5.13 3.31
N ASP A 623 -36.63 -5.21 3.84
CA ASP A 623 -37.78 -5.81 3.15
C ASP A 623 -38.41 -4.76 2.23
N VAL A 624 -38.45 -5.07 0.95
CA VAL A 624 -38.93 -4.17 -0.11
C VAL A 624 -39.99 -4.82 -0.98
N SER A 625 -40.58 -5.91 -0.50
CA SER A 625 -41.61 -6.70 -1.19
C SER A 625 -42.83 -5.88 -1.64
N GLU A 626 -43.22 -4.83 -0.90
CA GLU A 626 -44.33 -3.95 -1.31
C GLU A 626 -43.92 -2.93 -2.40
N LEU A 627 -42.62 -2.75 -2.65
CA LEU A 627 -42.13 -1.80 -3.64
C LEU A 627 -41.86 -2.40 -5.00
N ASN A 628 -41.33 -3.62 -5.02
CA ASN A 628 -40.95 -4.32 -6.23
C ASN A 628 -41.40 -5.78 -6.13
N ASP A 629 -42.29 -6.19 -7.03
CA ASP A 629 -42.83 -7.55 -7.08
C ASP A 629 -41.72 -8.60 -7.37
N GLU A 630 -40.56 -8.17 -7.86
CA GLU A 630 -39.41 -9.03 -8.19
C GLU A 630 -38.34 -9.09 -7.08
N LEU A 631 -38.32 -8.15 -6.12
CA LEU A 631 -37.31 -8.08 -5.06
C LEU A 631 -37.95 -8.15 -3.68
N SER A 632 -37.69 -9.24 -2.94
CA SER A 632 -38.12 -9.37 -1.55
C SER A 632 -37.17 -8.68 -0.56
N THR A 633 -35.89 -8.51 -0.91
CA THR A 633 -34.87 -7.89 -0.06
C THR A 633 -33.95 -6.91 -0.80
N GLY A 634 -33.45 -5.91 -0.08
CA GLY A 634 -32.58 -4.88 -0.64
C GLY A 634 -31.77 -4.11 0.41
N TYR A 635 -31.13 -3.04 -0.05
CA TYR A 635 -30.36 -2.11 0.77
C TYR A 635 -30.72 -0.66 0.49
N PHE A 636 -30.33 0.24 1.39
CA PHE A 636 -30.25 1.65 1.04
C PHE A 636 -29.22 1.84 -0.08
N GLY A 637 -29.65 2.56 -1.10
CA GLY A 637 -29.48 2.16 -2.49
C GLY A 637 -29.41 3.35 -3.44
N ILE A 638 -29.42 3.04 -4.72
CA ILE A 638 -29.79 3.93 -5.82
C ILE A 638 -30.56 3.01 -6.77
N THR A 639 -31.70 3.45 -7.29
CA THR A 639 -32.48 2.65 -8.24
C THR A 639 -31.69 2.65 -9.53
N GLN A 640 -31.83 1.60 -10.34
CA GLN A 640 -31.43 1.69 -11.74
C GLN A 640 -32.02 2.99 -12.31
N GLU A 641 -31.17 3.95 -12.65
CA GLU A 641 -31.52 4.83 -13.75
C GLU A 641 -31.74 3.89 -14.94
N ASP A 642 -32.93 3.98 -15.53
CA ASP A 642 -33.33 3.20 -16.68
C ASP A 642 -32.21 3.16 -17.73
N LYS A 643 -32.06 1.99 -18.37
CA LYS A 643 -31.22 1.82 -19.55
C LYS A 643 -31.50 2.86 -20.62
#